data_AF-A0A353FJM4-F1
#
_entry.id   AF-A0A353FJM4-F1
#
_cell.length_a   1.000
_cell.length_b   1.000
_cell.length_c   1.000
_cell.angle_alpha   90.00
_cell.angle_beta   90.00
_cell.angle_gamma   90.00
#
_symmetry.space_group_name_H-M   'P 1'
#
loop_
_entity.id
_entity.type
_entity.pdbx_description
1 polymer ?
#
loop_
_entity_poly.entity_id
_entity_poly.type
_entity_poly.pdbx_seq_one_letter_code
_entity_poly.pdbx_strand_id
1 'polypeptide(L)'
;NSPWSDLDGAVNDVNRAAQVLIERFGFREGDVTVLTDTQATHEGIVRAFYEKLIQPAQSDTEALFWYSGHGSRLPDASGVGGSELDGMDSTFIAYDSRDGIDEFDITDDEIHSLLAALCRKTPNVTVVTDCCHSGGITRGPAAGKSRSAEAGKSPVTETDLADFWPPDVPFLEDGDPRRGPLPYTAIYASSSRQTAKEISLRIPGREPKSHGAMTWFFLSALEEAKPGTTYRDLVRSTALKVAEYFPDQDVQAEGELDRMFLAADFSAPPPGFAGILQPDGMRVDIEAGHAHFMKRDTLLEIQDISGKILGKARANRVFATHAVARVEGGPLKYQSAIPVRVVELERPSGDDPFPVYVGQSSLENALAQSLSRRGKDIVEILREPLMGNGYQALITEQGALALWTAGDGVPLWEEGAITGSDAARGARAADGILEFLKTKESRFRNLWSLASQPGNIPIQGSFQAPSKDFEQRTGLSGVVLEENKERGFAQGSSESGFAVNIPKGEKPVIGMQLGIPSDAQAAHLTVLVVSENRDIDVIYPAPGNRSNRFEPGENRIEHWRVKIDRWDLTRPMRDRYLIIATESWQDFHSLVQKGKVEKTRGGGVPPILAQAFTKERTRGGPSTSPRNQGFGVMALDLQLRAVSSP
;
A
#
# COMPACT_ATOMS: atom_id res chain seq x y z
N ASN A 1 -0.50 -23.27 30.01
CA ASN A 1 -0.85 -22.23 31.01
C ASN A 1 0.28 -21.21 31.10
N SER A 2 0.63 -20.58 29.98
CA SER A 2 1.62 -19.50 30.00
C SER A 2 0.92 -18.18 30.38
N PRO A 3 1.58 -17.24 31.07
CA PRO A 3 0.92 -16.05 31.65
C PRO A 3 0.60 -14.93 30.64
N TRP A 4 0.84 -15.13 29.34
CA TRP A 4 0.59 -14.16 28.27
C TRP A 4 -0.45 -14.64 27.26
N SER A 5 -1.11 -13.69 26.59
CA SER A 5 -2.16 -13.99 25.60
C SER A 5 -1.59 -14.58 24.32
N ASP A 6 -2.25 -15.60 23.78
CA ASP A 6 -1.96 -16.18 22.46
C ASP A 6 -1.96 -15.10 21.38
N LEU A 7 -1.07 -15.21 20.38
CA LEU A 7 -1.08 -14.33 19.20
C LEU A 7 -1.95 -14.95 18.11
N ASP A 8 -2.74 -14.12 17.42
CA ASP A 8 -3.68 -14.61 16.41
C ASP A 8 -3.06 -14.62 15.00
N GLY A 9 -1.89 -13.98 14.81
CA GLY A 9 -1.30 -13.76 13.49
C GLY A 9 0.06 -14.39 13.22
N ALA A 10 0.80 -14.82 14.23
CA ALA A 10 2.17 -15.34 14.08
C ALA A 10 2.27 -16.51 13.08
N VAL A 11 1.37 -17.49 13.20
CA VAL A 11 1.29 -18.63 12.28
C VAL A 11 0.89 -18.20 10.87
N ASN A 12 -0.02 -17.22 10.73
CA ASN A 12 -0.42 -16.73 9.41
C ASN A 12 0.74 -16.00 8.70
N ASP A 13 1.58 -15.30 9.45
CA ASP A 13 2.74 -14.55 8.96
C ASP A 13 3.79 -15.47 8.33
N VAL A 14 4.27 -16.47 9.06
CA VAL A 14 5.34 -17.37 8.58
C VAL A 14 4.89 -18.23 7.40
N ASN A 15 3.61 -18.65 7.39
CA ASN A 15 3.03 -19.39 6.27
C ASN A 15 2.96 -18.53 5.01
N ARG A 16 2.55 -17.26 5.14
CA ARG A 16 2.52 -16.33 4.00
C ARG A 16 3.93 -15.96 3.52
N ALA A 17 4.88 -15.78 4.44
CA ALA A 17 6.27 -15.50 4.08
C ALA A 17 6.90 -16.64 3.28
N ALA A 18 6.76 -17.88 3.75
CA ALA A 18 7.22 -19.06 3.02
C ALA A 18 6.64 -19.10 1.60
N GLN A 19 5.34 -18.82 1.47
CA GLN A 19 4.66 -18.79 0.18
C GLN A 19 5.25 -17.74 -0.76
N VAL A 20 5.38 -16.48 -0.31
CA VAL A 20 5.94 -15.40 -1.13
C VAL A 20 7.38 -15.71 -1.57
N LEU A 21 8.21 -16.25 -0.68
CA LEU A 21 9.60 -16.61 -0.99
C LEU A 21 9.70 -17.69 -2.07
N ILE A 22 8.87 -18.73 -1.97
CA ILE A 22 8.83 -19.81 -2.97
C ILE A 22 8.32 -19.29 -4.32
N GLU A 23 7.23 -18.52 -4.30
CA GLU A 23 6.53 -18.11 -5.53
C GLU A 23 7.21 -16.97 -6.28
N ARG A 24 7.91 -16.08 -5.57
CA ARG A 24 8.48 -14.86 -6.14
C ARG A 24 9.99 -14.85 -6.19
N PHE A 25 10.63 -15.39 -5.16
CA PHE A 25 12.08 -15.24 -4.97
C PHE A 25 12.86 -16.51 -5.30
N GLY A 26 12.19 -17.51 -5.88
CA GLY A 26 12.84 -18.70 -6.45
C GLY A 26 13.30 -19.73 -5.42
N PHE A 27 12.84 -19.62 -4.17
CA PHE A 27 13.11 -20.63 -3.15
C PHE A 27 12.41 -21.93 -3.54
N ARG A 28 13.13 -23.06 -3.49
CA ARG A 28 12.49 -24.36 -3.69
C ARG A 28 11.74 -24.72 -2.41
N GLU A 29 10.58 -25.35 -2.55
CA GLU A 29 9.77 -25.79 -1.40
C GLU A 29 10.58 -26.65 -0.41
N GLY A 30 11.45 -27.53 -0.92
CA GLY A 30 12.34 -28.35 -0.09
C GLY A 30 13.45 -27.60 0.67
N ASP A 31 13.71 -26.34 0.31
CA ASP A 31 14.71 -25.48 0.96
C ASP A 31 14.06 -24.53 2.00
N VAL A 32 12.73 -24.51 2.12
CA VAL A 32 12.00 -23.67 3.09
C VAL A 32 11.46 -24.54 4.22
N THR A 33 11.91 -24.29 5.44
CA THR A 33 11.42 -24.98 6.65
C THR A 33 10.58 -24.01 7.48
N VAL A 34 9.33 -24.38 7.76
CA VAL A 34 8.39 -23.59 8.59
C VAL A 34 8.13 -24.35 9.89
N LEU A 35 8.37 -23.70 11.02
CA LEU A 35 8.05 -24.23 12.35
C LEU A 35 6.91 -23.40 12.96
N THR A 36 5.86 -24.05 13.44
CA THR A 36 4.70 -23.41 14.06
C THR A 36 4.30 -24.15 15.33
N ASP A 37 3.82 -23.40 16.33
CA ASP A 37 3.29 -23.94 17.59
C ASP A 37 4.22 -25.00 18.21
N THR A 38 3.73 -26.22 18.43
CA THR A 38 4.48 -27.33 19.06
C THR A 38 5.75 -27.76 18.32
N GLN A 39 5.98 -27.28 17.10
CA GLN A 39 7.22 -27.51 16.36
C GLN A 39 8.27 -26.42 16.59
N ALA A 40 7.84 -25.22 17.01
CA ALA A 40 8.68 -24.06 17.26
C ALA A 40 9.16 -24.04 18.71
N THR A 41 9.69 -25.17 19.19
CA THR A 41 10.36 -25.28 20.50
C THR A 41 11.74 -24.64 20.46
N HIS A 42 12.33 -24.35 21.62
CA HIS A 42 13.68 -23.79 21.73
C HIS A 42 14.70 -24.67 20.97
N GLU A 43 14.79 -25.95 21.33
CA GLU A 43 15.60 -26.95 20.61
C GLU A 43 15.22 -27.02 19.13
N GLY A 44 13.92 -27.01 18.80
CA GLY A 44 13.42 -27.14 17.44
C GLY A 44 13.91 -26.03 16.52
N ILE A 45 13.90 -24.79 17.00
CA ILE A 45 14.38 -23.61 16.28
C ILE A 45 15.90 -23.66 16.10
N VAL A 46 16.66 -23.92 17.17
CA VAL A 46 18.14 -24.00 17.12
C VAL A 46 18.59 -25.11 16.17
N ARG A 47 17.99 -26.30 16.26
CA ARG A 47 18.29 -27.43 15.38
C ARG A 47 17.95 -27.12 13.92
N ALA A 48 16.79 -26.52 13.66
CA ALA A 48 16.42 -26.16 12.30
C ALA A 48 17.35 -25.10 11.71
N PHE A 49 17.74 -24.08 12.47
CA PHE A 49 18.72 -23.09 12.04
C PHE A 49 20.03 -23.76 11.63
N TYR A 50 20.53 -24.66 12.47
CA TYR A 50 21.77 -25.36 12.22
C TYR A 50 21.70 -26.30 11.01
N GLU A 51 20.71 -27.20 10.96
CA GLU A 51 20.58 -28.23 9.92
C GLU A 51 20.12 -27.67 8.56
N LYS A 52 19.34 -26.58 8.55
CA LYS A 52 18.70 -26.04 7.34
C LYS A 52 19.36 -24.79 6.80
N LEU A 53 20.04 -24.00 7.64
CA LEU A 53 20.74 -22.79 7.18
C LEU A 53 22.26 -22.99 7.21
N ILE A 54 22.84 -23.41 8.35
CA ILE A 54 24.30 -23.44 8.53
C ILE A 54 24.96 -24.58 7.76
N GLN A 55 24.46 -25.81 7.92
CA GLN A 55 25.07 -27.00 7.31
C GLN A 55 25.06 -26.99 5.77
N PRO A 56 23.95 -26.65 5.08
CA PRO A 56 23.93 -26.65 3.62
C PRO A 56 24.54 -25.39 2.99
N ALA A 57 24.84 -24.34 3.76
CA ALA A 57 25.29 -23.06 3.21
C ALA A 57 26.66 -23.16 2.51
N GLN A 58 26.68 -22.56 1.31
CA GLN A 58 27.84 -22.29 0.48
C GLN A 58 28.02 -20.77 0.29
N SER A 59 29.14 -20.34 -0.30
CA SER A 59 29.51 -18.91 -0.40
C SER A 59 28.54 -18.02 -1.16
N ASP A 60 27.67 -18.61 -1.99
CA ASP A 60 26.65 -17.95 -2.81
C ASP A 60 25.22 -18.21 -2.32
N THR A 61 25.06 -18.88 -1.17
CA THR A 61 23.74 -19.21 -0.62
C THR A 61 23.02 -17.98 -0.10
N GLU A 62 21.85 -17.68 -0.67
CA GLU A 62 20.87 -16.75 -0.09
C GLU A 62 20.18 -17.42 1.10
N ALA A 63 20.52 -17.00 2.32
CA ALA A 63 19.96 -17.54 3.54
C ALA A 63 19.02 -16.51 4.19
N LEU A 64 17.81 -16.95 4.55
CA LEU A 64 16.82 -16.12 5.21
C LEU A 64 16.31 -16.80 6.48
N PHE A 65 16.35 -16.06 7.60
CA PHE A 65 15.69 -16.43 8.85
C PHE A 65 14.53 -15.48 9.11
N TRP A 66 13.32 -16.03 9.33
CA TRP A 66 12.11 -15.26 9.62
C TRP A 66 11.51 -15.71 10.95
N TYR A 67 11.32 -14.77 11.88
CA TYR A 67 10.64 -14.99 13.15
C TYR A 67 9.38 -14.13 13.26
N SER A 68 8.27 -14.70 13.72
CA SER A 68 7.03 -13.98 14.04
C SER A 68 6.45 -14.57 15.31
N GLY A 69 6.32 -13.75 16.36
CA GLY A 69 6.00 -14.26 17.69
C GLY A 69 6.11 -13.21 18.80
N HIS A 70 6.14 -13.67 20.04
CA HIS A 70 6.37 -12.80 21.21
C HIS A 70 7.85 -12.54 21.39
N GLY A 71 8.22 -11.28 21.64
CA GLY A 71 9.54 -10.94 22.15
C GLY A 71 9.49 -10.61 23.65
N SER A 72 10.59 -10.89 24.35
CA SER A 72 10.76 -10.61 25.77
C SER A 72 12.19 -10.14 26.06
N ARG A 73 12.55 -10.11 27.34
CA ARG A 73 13.88 -9.82 27.84
C ARG A 73 14.23 -10.71 29.02
N LEU A 74 15.48 -11.12 29.14
CA LEU A 74 16.04 -11.85 30.28
C LEU A 74 17.18 -11.05 30.90
N PRO A 75 17.52 -11.26 32.19
CA PRO A 75 18.78 -10.74 32.72
C PRO A 75 19.96 -11.31 31.93
N ASP A 76 20.89 -10.45 31.53
CA ASP A 76 22.11 -10.87 30.83
C ASP A 76 23.01 -11.70 31.78
N ALA A 77 23.49 -12.84 31.30
CA ALA A 77 24.39 -13.73 32.04
C ALA A 77 25.74 -13.07 32.38
N SER A 78 26.20 -12.14 31.54
CA SER A 78 27.43 -11.35 31.70
C SER A 78 27.28 -10.21 32.72
N GLY A 79 26.03 -9.81 33.02
CA GLY A 79 25.66 -8.81 34.01
C GLY A 79 25.71 -7.34 33.54
N VAL A 80 25.48 -6.40 34.46
CA VAL A 80 25.46 -4.96 34.14
C VAL A 80 26.89 -4.48 33.84
N GLY A 81 27.20 -4.27 32.55
CA GLY A 81 28.53 -3.86 32.08
C GLY A 81 29.00 -4.50 30.77
N GLY A 82 28.20 -5.41 30.18
CA GLY A 82 28.35 -5.93 28.82
C GLY A 82 28.10 -4.87 27.73
N SER A 83 27.85 -5.29 26.48
CA SER A 83 27.55 -4.34 25.39
C SER A 83 26.18 -3.67 25.57
N GLU A 84 25.33 -4.28 26.38
CA GLU A 84 24.00 -3.80 26.72
C GLU A 84 23.96 -2.85 27.93
N LEU A 85 23.40 -1.65 27.72
CA LEU A 85 23.40 -0.57 28.71
C LEU A 85 22.50 -0.81 29.93
N ASP A 86 21.57 -1.77 29.86
CA ASP A 86 20.68 -2.12 30.97
C ASP A 86 20.83 -3.55 31.49
N GLY A 87 21.77 -4.32 30.94
CA GLY A 87 22.11 -5.69 31.37
C GLY A 87 20.97 -6.69 31.18
N MET A 88 20.29 -6.64 30.03
CA MET A 88 19.05 -7.38 29.78
C MET A 88 18.93 -7.83 28.31
N ASP A 89 19.30 -9.09 28.05
CA ASP A 89 19.21 -9.73 26.73
C ASP A 89 17.82 -9.58 26.12
N SER A 90 17.77 -9.31 24.82
CA SER A 90 16.52 -9.35 24.06
C SER A 90 16.24 -10.79 23.60
N THR A 91 15.01 -11.28 23.78
CA THR A 91 14.72 -12.71 23.59
C THR A 91 13.53 -13.00 22.68
N PHE A 92 13.58 -14.14 21.99
CA PHE A 92 12.44 -14.75 21.31
C PHE A 92 11.78 -15.79 22.21
N ILE A 93 10.45 -15.74 22.32
CA ILE A 93 9.67 -16.75 23.05
C ILE A 93 9.41 -17.92 22.10
N ALA A 94 9.92 -19.10 22.45
CA ALA A 94 9.58 -20.36 21.81
C ALA A 94 8.27 -20.92 22.40
N TYR A 95 7.73 -21.97 21.78
CA TYR A 95 6.48 -22.58 22.22
C TYR A 95 6.53 -23.14 23.65
N ASP A 96 7.64 -23.75 24.01
CA ASP A 96 7.92 -24.37 25.31
C ASP A 96 8.63 -23.44 26.29
N SER A 97 8.88 -22.18 25.91
CA SER A 97 9.50 -21.20 26.82
C SER A 97 8.60 -20.91 28.01
N ARG A 98 9.19 -21.03 29.20
CA ARG A 98 8.63 -20.71 30.51
C ARG A 98 7.33 -21.46 30.81
N ASP A 99 7.18 -22.68 30.28
CA ASP A 99 6.00 -23.52 30.46
C ASP A 99 6.23 -24.71 31.42
N GLY A 100 7.44 -24.82 31.98
CA GLY A 100 7.89 -25.92 32.84
C GLY A 100 8.59 -27.06 32.11
N ILE A 101 8.65 -27.03 30.77
CA ILE A 101 9.46 -27.92 29.93
C ILE A 101 10.80 -27.26 29.65
N ASP A 102 10.78 -26.01 29.17
CA ASP A 102 11.93 -25.13 29.10
C ASP A 102 11.63 -23.88 29.93
N GLU A 103 12.51 -23.51 30.86
CA GLU A 103 12.33 -22.30 31.67
C GLU A 103 12.95 -21.06 30.98
N PHE A 104 13.56 -21.26 29.82
CA PHE A 104 14.35 -20.26 29.11
C PHE A 104 13.69 -19.78 27.82
N ASP A 105 14.10 -18.58 27.40
CA ASP A 105 13.82 -18.05 26.07
C ASP A 105 15.05 -18.25 25.20
N ILE A 106 14.91 -18.00 23.89
CA ILE A 106 16.05 -17.93 22.98
C ILE A 106 16.66 -16.52 23.08
N THR A 107 17.91 -16.41 23.50
CA THR A 107 18.58 -15.11 23.64
C THR A 107 19.14 -14.60 22.30
N ASP A 108 19.41 -13.30 22.23
CA ASP A 108 20.15 -12.71 21.11
C ASP A 108 21.59 -13.21 21.04
N ASP A 109 22.21 -13.62 22.16
CA ASP A 109 23.50 -14.33 22.18
C ASP A 109 23.47 -15.64 21.40
N GLU A 110 22.39 -16.42 21.56
CA GLU A 110 22.20 -17.65 20.81
C GLU A 110 22.03 -17.37 19.32
N ILE A 111 21.15 -16.42 18.97
CA ILE A 111 20.89 -16.04 17.59
C ILE A 111 22.15 -15.43 16.94
N HIS A 112 22.92 -14.62 17.67
CA HIS A 112 24.19 -14.07 17.21
C HIS A 112 25.19 -15.18 16.93
N SER A 113 25.30 -16.17 17.82
CA SER A 113 26.21 -17.32 17.65
C SER A 113 25.89 -18.14 16.39
N LEU A 114 24.60 -18.40 16.16
CA LEU A 114 24.11 -19.09 14.96
C LEU A 114 24.33 -18.25 13.69
N LEU A 115 24.01 -16.95 13.72
CA LEU A 115 24.26 -16.03 12.61
C LEU A 115 25.75 -15.89 12.31
N ALA A 116 26.61 -15.85 13.32
CA ALA A 116 28.06 -15.79 13.15
C ALA A 116 28.58 -17.05 12.44
N ALA A 117 28.06 -18.21 12.80
CA ALA A 117 28.37 -19.47 12.11
C ALA A 117 27.89 -19.47 10.65
N LEU A 118 26.69 -18.97 10.38
CA LEU A 118 26.15 -18.85 9.02
C LEU A 118 26.91 -17.83 8.17
N CYS A 119 27.25 -16.65 8.72
CA CYS A 119 27.99 -15.59 8.03
C CYS A 119 29.42 -16.00 7.66
N ARG A 120 30.01 -17.00 8.35
CA ARG A 120 31.27 -17.62 7.94
C ARG A 120 31.13 -18.45 6.65
N LYS A 121 29.91 -18.88 6.30
CA LYS A 121 29.61 -19.68 5.11
C LYS A 121 29.18 -18.82 3.93
N THR A 122 28.34 -17.81 4.16
CA THR A 122 27.79 -16.93 3.12
C THR A 122 27.65 -15.48 3.60
N PRO A 123 27.90 -14.47 2.76
CA PRO A 123 27.60 -13.07 3.06
C PRO A 123 26.14 -12.68 2.79
N ASN A 124 25.33 -13.58 2.22
CA ASN A 124 23.98 -13.30 1.78
C ASN A 124 22.95 -13.76 2.82
N VAL A 125 23.03 -13.15 4.01
CA VAL A 125 22.14 -13.47 5.13
C VAL A 125 21.09 -12.38 5.31
N THR A 126 19.83 -12.77 5.40
CA THR A 126 18.68 -11.91 5.69
C THR A 126 17.97 -12.37 6.95
N VAL A 127 17.64 -11.42 7.82
CA VAL A 127 16.87 -11.67 9.05
C VAL A 127 15.61 -10.80 9.04
N VAL A 128 14.46 -11.40 9.29
CA VAL A 128 13.19 -10.68 9.41
C VAL A 128 12.52 -11.08 10.72
N THR A 129 12.23 -10.12 11.59
CA THR A 129 11.63 -10.39 12.90
C THR A 129 10.39 -9.53 13.14
N ASP A 130 9.25 -10.18 13.36
CA ASP A 130 7.98 -9.55 13.71
C ASP A 130 7.57 -9.83 15.16
N CYS A 131 8.33 -9.23 16.08
CA CYS A 131 8.12 -9.29 17.52
C CYS A 131 8.47 -7.95 18.18
N CYS A 132 7.93 -7.70 19.36
CA CYS A 132 8.34 -6.58 20.20
C CYS A 132 9.77 -6.77 20.75
N HIS A 133 10.44 -5.70 21.21
CA HIS A 133 11.80 -5.75 21.78
C HIS A 133 12.90 -6.22 20.80
N SER A 134 12.65 -6.14 19.50
CA SER A 134 13.67 -6.31 18.46
C SER A 134 14.75 -5.20 18.43
N GLY A 135 14.70 -4.27 19.41
CA GLY A 135 15.81 -3.48 19.93
C GLY A 135 15.50 -3.07 21.40
N GLY A 136 16.43 -2.53 22.20
CA GLY A 136 16.23 -2.18 23.64
C GLY A 136 15.63 -0.80 24.10
N ILE A 137 14.71 -0.84 25.10
CA ILE A 137 14.30 0.17 26.13
C ILE A 137 13.05 1.11 26.01
N THR A 138 12.02 0.75 26.82
CA THR A 138 10.94 1.51 27.56
C THR A 138 9.68 2.06 26.87
N ARG A 139 8.49 1.82 27.48
CA ARG A 139 7.13 2.02 26.93
C ARG A 139 6.19 2.92 27.76
N GLY A 140 5.25 3.54 27.04
CA GLY A 140 3.95 4.03 27.54
C GLY A 140 2.76 3.21 26.97
N PRO A 141 1.50 3.49 27.36
CA PRO A 141 0.35 2.66 27.01
C PRO A 141 -0.07 2.83 25.54
N ALA A 142 -0.21 1.72 24.81
CA ALA A 142 -0.66 1.68 23.41
C ALA A 142 -1.98 0.90 23.24
N ALA A 143 -2.81 1.31 22.29
CA ALA A 143 -4.02 0.59 21.89
C ALA A 143 -3.69 -0.52 20.87
N GLY A 144 -4.04 -1.79 21.18
CA GLY A 144 -3.85 -2.97 20.31
C GLY A 144 -3.31 -4.21 21.05
N LYS A 145 -3.43 -5.42 20.46
CA LYS A 145 -2.79 -6.65 21.00
C LYS A 145 -1.28 -6.57 20.70
N SER A 146 -0.47 -6.57 21.76
CA SER A 146 0.99 -6.40 21.68
C SER A 146 1.69 -7.74 21.54
N ARG A 147 2.73 -7.81 20.71
CA ARG A 147 3.60 -9.00 20.51
C ARG A 147 4.74 -9.09 21.52
N SER A 148 4.42 -8.86 22.79
CA SER A 148 5.40 -8.84 23.88
C SER A 148 4.98 -9.70 25.06
N ALA A 149 5.94 -10.42 25.65
CA ALA A 149 5.79 -11.09 26.93
C ALA A 149 6.47 -10.28 28.07
N GLU A 150 6.11 -10.57 29.32
CA GLU A 150 6.79 -9.99 30.50
C GLU A 150 8.25 -10.46 30.54
N ALA A 151 9.16 -9.70 31.17
CA ALA A 151 10.56 -10.11 31.32
C ALA A 151 10.67 -11.38 32.17
N GLY A 152 11.58 -12.28 31.80
CA GLY A 152 11.88 -13.48 32.59
C GLY A 152 12.83 -13.17 33.73
N LYS A 153 13.17 -14.19 34.52
CA LYS A 153 13.84 -14.01 35.82
C LYS A 153 15.25 -14.57 35.89
N SER A 154 15.61 -15.45 34.97
CA SER A 154 16.89 -16.17 34.98
C SER A 154 17.64 -15.90 33.69
N PRO A 155 18.97 -15.68 33.74
CA PRO A 155 19.81 -15.66 32.55
C PRO A 155 19.88 -17.06 31.92
N VAL A 156 20.25 -17.11 30.64
CA VAL A 156 20.57 -18.35 29.91
C VAL A 156 22.09 -18.43 29.74
N THR A 157 22.68 -19.61 29.99
CA THR A 157 24.11 -19.84 29.77
C THR A 157 24.34 -20.99 28.80
N GLU A 158 25.55 -21.09 28.23
CA GLU A 158 25.94 -22.23 27.37
C GLU A 158 25.70 -23.59 28.06
N THR A 159 25.84 -23.65 29.39
CA THR A 159 25.62 -24.90 30.14
C THR A 159 24.16 -25.33 30.13
N ASP A 160 23.23 -24.38 30.12
CA ASP A 160 21.79 -24.64 30.08
C ASP A 160 21.36 -25.21 28.72
N LEU A 161 22.10 -24.89 27.66
CA LEU A 161 21.82 -25.29 26.27
C LEU A 161 22.60 -26.55 25.84
N ALA A 162 23.53 -27.03 26.67
CA ALA A 162 24.54 -28.02 26.28
C ALA A 162 23.99 -29.34 25.70
N ASP A 163 22.74 -29.71 26.06
CA ASP A 163 22.10 -30.94 25.59
C ASP A 163 21.71 -30.89 24.11
N PHE A 164 21.43 -29.70 23.55
CA PHE A 164 20.99 -29.54 22.16
C PHE A 164 21.76 -28.49 21.35
N TRP A 165 22.66 -27.75 21.98
CA TRP A 165 23.48 -26.75 21.29
C TRP A 165 24.36 -27.40 20.20
N PRO A 166 24.48 -26.80 18.99
CA PRO A 166 25.26 -27.41 17.92
C PRO A 166 26.76 -27.53 18.28
N PRO A 167 27.39 -28.70 18.07
CA PRO A 167 28.73 -29.00 18.61
C PRO A 167 29.88 -28.21 17.96
N ASP A 168 29.67 -27.63 16.77
CA ASP A 168 30.65 -26.84 16.02
C ASP A 168 30.29 -25.35 15.91
N VAL A 169 29.26 -24.91 16.65
CA VAL A 169 28.89 -23.50 16.78
C VAL A 169 29.38 -22.98 18.13
N PRO A 170 30.39 -22.09 18.17
CA PRO A 170 30.80 -21.49 19.44
C PRO A 170 29.67 -20.61 19.98
N PHE A 171 29.36 -20.76 21.27
CA PHE A 171 28.52 -19.81 21.98
C PHE A 171 29.32 -18.51 22.22
N LEU A 172 28.78 -17.38 21.78
CA LEU A 172 29.41 -16.07 21.79
C LEU A 172 28.62 -15.12 22.67
N GLU A 173 28.84 -15.21 23.97
CA GLU A 173 28.24 -14.33 24.97
C GLU A 173 28.74 -12.88 24.87
N ASP A 174 27.99 -11.97 25.46
CA ASP A 174 28.35 -10.56 25.52
C ASP A 174 29.72 -10.34 26.20
N GLY A 175 30.61 -9.62 25.50
CA GLY A 175 32.00 -9.42 25.93
C GLY A 175 33.02 -10.45 25.40
N ASP A 176 32.58 -11.50 24.69
CA ASP A 176 33.50 -12.39 23.98
C ASP A 176 34.27 -11.60 22.88
N PRO A 177 35.61 -11.63 22.84
CA PRO A 177 36.39 -10.90 21.83
C PRO A 177 36.17 -11.36 20.38
N ARG A 178 35.54 -12.52 20.18
CA ARG A 178 35.15 -13.07 18.88
C ARG A 178 33.78 -12.56 18.43
N ARG A 179 32.98 -12.00 19.34
CA ARG A 179 31.69 -11.35 19.07
C ARG A 179 31.96 -9.99 18.42
N GLY A 180 31.43 -9.80 17.22
CA GLY A 180 31.71 -8.62 16.40
C GLY A 180 30.61 -8.39 15.36
N PRO A 181 30.67 -7.28 14.60
CA PRO A 181 29.66 -6.98 13.60
C PRO A 181 29.61 -8.09 12.53
N LEU A 182 28.40 -8.54 12.23
CA LEU A 182 28.15 -9.60 11.25
C LEU A 182 27.58 -9.01 9.94
N PRO A 183 27.94 -9.57 8.77
CA PRO A 183 27.49 -9.07 7.47
C PRO A 183 26.10 -9.63 7.09
N TYR A 184 25.07 -9.37 7.89
CA TYR A 184 23.67 -9.66 7.55
C TYR A 184 22.87 -8.39 7.30
N THR A 185 21.72 -8.53 6.64
CA THR A 185 20.70 -7.47 6.56
C THR A 185 19.50 -7.88 7.39
N ALA A 186 19.09 -7.06 8.35
CA ALA A 186 17.96 -7.37 9.23
C ALA A 186 16.84 -6.34 9.13
N ILE A 187 15.61 -6.80 9.30
CA ILE A 187 14.37 -6.00 9.29
C ILE A 187 13.57 -6.33 10.55
N TYR A 188 13.24 -5.30 11.30
CA TYR A 188 12.60 -5.40 12.62
C TYR A 188 11.23 -4.71 12.60
N ALA A 189 10.22 -5.36 13.18
CA ALA A 189 8.86 -4.82 13.19
C ALA A 189 8.67 -3.52 13.96
N SER A 190 9.51 -3.26 14.96
CA SER A 190 9.39 -2.06 15.79
C SER A 190 10.75 -1.63 16.33
N SER A 191 10.91 -0.34 16.55
CA SER A 191 12.02 0.15 17.37
C SER A 191 11.92 -0.37 18.79
N SER A 192 13.00 -0.15 19.49
CA SER A 192 13.21 -0.67 20.80
C SER A 192 12.31 -0.16 21.93
N ARG A 193 11.73 1.01 21.68
CA ARG A 193 10.86 1.73 22.61
C ARG A 193 9.38 1.48 22.31
N GLN A 194 9.08 0.66 21.30
CA GLN A 194 7.76 0.51 20.72
C GLN A 194 7.26 -0.95 20.79
N THR A 195 6.00 -1.15 20.40
CA THR A 195 5.38 -2.47 20.29
C THR A 195 5.10 -2.81 18.83
N ALA A 196 5.42 -4.03 18.44
CA ALA A 196 4.87 -4.65 17.24
C ALA A 196 3.41 -5.05 17.49
N LYS A 197 2.50 -4.61 16.62
CA LYS A 197 1.05 -4.78 16.74
C LYS A 197 0.53 -5.79 15.71
N GLU A 198 -0.59 -6.43 16.05
CA GLU A 198 -1.34 -7.25 15.09
C GLU A 198 -2.42 -6.43 14.36
N ILE A 199 -2.57 -6.71 13.06
CA ILE A 199 -3.68 -6.24 12.24
C ILE A 199 -4.66 -7.39 12.02
N SER A 200 -5.94 -7.21 12.38
CA SER A 200 -6.99 -8.19 12.12
C SER A 200 -7.81 -7.79 10.90
N LEU A 201 -7.72 -8.60 9.85
CA LEU A 201 -8.47 -8.40 8.63
C LEU A 201 -9.85 -9.03 8.79
N ARG A 202 -10.86 -8.18 8.99
CA ARG A 202 -12.25 -8.60 9.07
C ARG A 202 -12.89 -8.64 7.68
N ILE A 203 -12.88 -9.83 7.10
CA ILE A 203 -13.63 -10.14 5.88
C ILE A 203 -15.01 -10.64 6.32
N PRO A 204 -16.13 -9.94 6.02
CA PRO A 204 -17.39 -10.30 6.67
C PRO A 204 -17.92 -11.65 6.14
N GLY A 205 -18.36 -12.52 7.04
CA GLY A 205 -18.65 -13.94 6.74
C GLY A 205 -17.44 -14.87 6.86
N ARG A 206 -16.36 -14.42 7.49
CA ARG A 206 -15.18 -15.22 7.88
C ARG A 206 -14.84 -14.98 9.34
N GLU A 207 -14.15 -15.96 9.92
CA GLU A 207 -13.37 -15.71 11.11
C GLU A 207 -12.27 -14.68 10.77
N PRO A 208 -12.07 -13.65 11.61
CA PRO A 208 -10.99 -12.68 11.41
C PRO A 208 -9.65 -13.40 11.32
N LYS A 209 -8.84 -13.09 10.30
CA LYS A 209 -7.43 -13.51 10.27
C LYS A 209 -6.57 -12.34 10.73
N SER A 210 -5.70 -12.60 11.70
CA SER A 210 -4.74 -11.62 12.16
C SER A 210 -3.37 -11.86 11.52
N HIS A 211 -2.58 -10.81 11.42
CA HIS A 211 -1.21 -10.81 10.94
C HIS A 211 -0.39 -9.80 11.77
N GLY A 212 0.93 -9.95 11.79
CA GLY A 212 1.82 -8.89 12.27
C GLY A 212 1.73 -7.71 11.33
N ALA A 213 1.61 -6.50 11.87
CA ALA A 213 1.43 -5.30 11.05
C ALA A 213 2.61 -5.10 10.08
N MET A 214 3.84 -5.33 10.55
CA MET A 214 5.03 -5.23 9.69
C MET A 214 5.01 -6.35 8.65
N THR A 215 4.83 -7.61 9.06
CA THR A 215 4.81 -8.76 8.14
C THR A 215 3.76 -8.58 7.05
N TRP A 216 2.55 -8.16 7.40
CA TRP A 216 1.48 -7.93 6.44
C TRP A 216 1.90 -6.95 5.33
N PHE A 217 2.40 -5.77 5.72
CA PHE A 217 2.79 -4.74 4.75
C PHE A 217 4.11 -5.04 4.06
N PHE A 218 5.02 -5.78 4.69
CA PHE A 218 6.27 -6.22 4.09
C PHE A 218 6.03 -7.29 3.02
N LEU A 219 5.17 -8.27 3.29
CA LEU A 219 4.78 -9.27 2.29
C LEU A 219 3.99 -8.64 1.14
N SER A 220 3.12 -7.65 1.42
CA SER A 220 2.46 -6.87 0.36
C SER A 220 3.48 -6.16 -0.53
N ALA A 221 4.49 -5.52 0.07
CA ALA A 221 5.57 -4.86 -0.68
C ALA A 221 6.41 -5.85 -1.48
N LEU A 222 6.70 -7.03 -0.92
CA LEU A 222 7.41 -8.12 -1.60
C LEU A 222 6.60 -8.70 -2.77
N GLU A 223 5.28 -8.75 -2.69
CA GLU A 223 4.42 -9.21 -3.79
C GLU A 223 4.37 -8.20 -4.94
N GLU A 224 4.45 -6.91 -4.64
CA GLU A 224 4.51 -5.82 -5.63
C GLU A 224 5.93 -5.53 -6.16
N ALA A 225 6.96 -6.06 -5.49
CA ALA A 225 8.37 -5.81 -5.82
C ALA A 225 8.68 -6.15 -7.29
N LYS A 226 9.56 -5.37 -7.91
CA LYS A 226 10.04 -5.57 -9.29
C LYS A 226 11.54 -5.90 -9.30
N PRO A 227 12.06 -6.62 -10.31
CA PRO A 227 13.48 -6.92 -10.39
C PRO A 227 14.31 -5.65 -10.16
N GLY A 228 15.29 -5.71 -9.27
CA GLY A 228 16.07 -4.54 -8.85
C GLY A 228 15.59 -3.81 -7.59
N THR A 229 14.43 -4.19 -7.02
CA THR A 229 13.94 -3.62 -5.75
C THR A 229 14.94 -3.91 -4.61
N THR A 230 15.35 -2.87 -3.87
CA THR A 230 16.32 -2.98 -2.77
C THR A 230 15.66 -3.29 -1.43
N TYR A 231 16.44 -3.73 -0.43
CA TYR A 231 15.96 -3.83 0.95
C TYR A 231 15.44 -2.46 1.44
N ARG A 232 16.12 -1.37 1.10
CA ARG A 232 15.71 -0.01 1.47
C ARG A 232 14.35 0.36 0.91
N ASP A 233 14.04 -0.02 -0.33
CA ASP A 233 12.74 0.25 -0.96
C ASP A 233 11.60 -0.47 -0.23
N LEU A 234 11.81 -1.76 0.06
CA LEU A 234 10.85 -2.58 0.78
C LEU A 234 10.61 -2.04 2.19
N VAL A 235 11.68 -1.81 2.95
CA VAL A 235 11.61 -1.28 4.31
C VAL A 235 10.91 0.08 4.34
N ARG A 236 11.24 1.00 3.41
CA ARG A 236 10.56 2.30 3.34
C ARG A 236 9.07 2.17 3.02
N SER A 237 8.70 1.33 2.06
CA SER A 237 7.30 1.09 1.71
C SER A 237 6.52 0.53 2.89
N THR A 238 7.09 -0.47 3.56
CA THR A 238 6.53 -1.09 4.76
C THR A 238 6.44 -0.12 5.92
N ALA A 239 7.49 0.63 6.23
CA ALA A 239 7.51 1.60 7.32
C ALA A 239 6.43 2.68 7.14
N LEU A 240 6.29 3.22 5.93
CA LEU A 240 5.24 4.19 5.61
C LEU A 240 3.84 3.60 5.84
N LYS A 241 3.62 2.35 5.46
CA LYS A 241 2.35 1.66 5.65
C LYS A 241 2.08 1.27 7.10
N VAL A 242 3.07 0.80 7.83
CA VAL A 242 2.93 0.53 9.27
C VAL A 242 2.62 1.83 10.01
N ALA A 243 3.34 2.91 9.74
CA ALA A 243 3.12 4.21 10.38
C ALA A 243 1.74 4.82 10.07
N GLU A 244 1.17 4.55 8.89
CA GLU A 244 -0.20 4.96 8.51
C GLU A 244 -1.27 4.37 9.45
N TYR A 245 -1.15 3.09 9.83
CA TYR A 245 -2.13 2.39 10.67
C TYR A 245 -1.74 2.37 12.15
N PHE A 246 -0.43 2.42 12.44
CA PHE A 246 0.17 2.27 13.75
C PHE A 246 1.30 3.29 13.92
N PRO A 247 0.99 4.58 14.13
CA PRO A 247 1.98 5.67 14.16
C PRO A 247 3.04 5.51 15.26
N ASP A 248 2.75 4.74 16.31
CA ASP A 248 3.69 4.41 17.39
C ASP A 248 4.52 3.14 17.13
N GLN A 249 4.54 2.62 15.90
CA GLN A 249 5.35 1.46 15.50
C GLN A 249 6.24 1.86 14.31
N ASP A 250 7.56 1.88 14.54
CA ASP A 250 8.55 2.26 13.54
C ASP A 250 9.36 1.03 13.09
N VAL A 251 9.24 0.65 11.83
CA VAL A 251 9.96 -0.48 11.25
C VAL A 251 11.43 -0.11 11.10
N GLN A 252 12.32 -0.88 11.72
CA GLN A 252 13.76 -0.64 11.65
C GLN A 252 14.42 -1.61 10.67
N ALA A 253 15.59 -1.25 10.16
CA ALA A 253 16.44 -2.17 9.43
C ALA A 253 17.91 -1.79 9.56
N GLU A 254 18.79 -2.78 9.52
CA GLU A 254 20.25 -2.61 9.58
C GLU A 254 20.98 -3.48 8.55
N GLY A 255 22.28 -3.20 8.37
CA GLY A 255 23.12 -3.86 7.37
C GLY A 255 23.11 -3.17 6.01
N GLU A 256 23.46 -3.91 4.97
CA GLU A 256 23.57 -3.40 3.59
C GLU A 256 22.19 -3.23 2.94
N LEU A 257 21.52 -2.11 3.20
CA LEU A 257 20.13 -1.88 2.75
C LEU A 257 20.00 -1.51 1.26
N ASP A 258 21.07 -1.04 0.63
CA ASP A 258 21.05 -0.61 -0.78
C ASP A 258 21.27 -1.76 -1.77
N ARG A 259 21.50 -2.99 -1.27
CA ARG A 259 21.56 -4.19 -2.13
C ARG A 259 20.15 -4.61 -2.56
N MET A 260 20.06 -5.30 -3.70
CA MET A 260 18.81 -5.91 -4.16
C MET A 260 18.34 -6.97 -3.15
N PHE A 261 17.03 -7.04 -2.91
CA PHE A 261 16.47 -8.06 -2.01
C PHE A 261 16.79 -9.47 -2.52
N LEU A 262 17.47 -10.28 -1.69
CA LEU A 262 17.94 -11.64 -1.99
C LEU A 262 18.71 -11.74 -3.32
N ALA A 263 19.44 -10.68 -3.68
CA ALA A 263 20.20 -10.54 -4.92
C ALA A 263 19.42 -10.89 -6.22
N ALA A 264 18.09 -10.84 -6.19
CA ALA A 264 17.28 -11.61 -7.11
C ALA A 264 16.97 -10.91 -8.45
N ASP A 265 17.28 -11.62 -9.54
CA ASP A 265 16.66 -11.49 -10.87
C ASP A 265 15.36 -12.32 -10.86
N PHE A 266 14.37 -11.87 -10.10
CA PHE A 266 13.12 -12.59 -9.89
C PHE A 266 12.14 -12.41 -11.07
N SER A 267 11.22 -13.35 -11.27
CA SER A 267 10.21 -13.20 -12.32
C SER A 267 9.32 -11.97 -12.07
N ALA A 268 9.13 -11.15 -13.11
CA ALA A 268 8.14 -10.09 -13.09
C ALA A 268 6.77 -10.69 -12.70
N PRO A 269 5.99 -10.02 -11.82
CA PRO A 269 4.73 -10.58 -11.35
C PRO A 269 3.82 -10.85 -12.56
N PRO A 270 3.30 -12.09 -12.74
CA PRO A 270 2.29 -12.37 -13.75
C PRO A 270 1.08 -11.45 -13.56
N PRO A 271 0.36 -11.06 -14.62
CA PRO A 271 -0.84 -10.24 -14.48
C PRO A 271 -1.88 -10.94 -13.57
N GLY A 272 -2.57 -10.16 -12.74
CA GLY A 272 -3.56 -10.66 -11.77
C GLY A 272 -3.24 -10.26 -10.33
N PHE A 273 -4.13 -10.63 -9.42
CA PHE A 273 -4.04 -10.34 -7.99
C PHE A 273 -3.83 -11.62 -7.18
N ALA A 274 -3.21 -11.50 -6.01
CA ALA A 274 -3.11 -12.60 -5.06
C ALA A 274 -4.50 -12.92 -4.47
N GLY A 275 -4.73 -14.19 -4.16
CA GLY A 275 -5.94 -14.63 -3.49
C GLY A 275 -5.83 -15.99 -2.81
N ILE A 276 -6.85 -16.34 -2.03
CA ILE A 276 -6.92 -17.61 -1.29
C ILE A 276 -8.26 -18.29 -1.56
N LEU A 277 -8.23 -19.40 -2.30
CA LEU A 277 -9.38 -20.30 -2.45
C LEU A 277 -9.57 -21.08 -1.15
N GLN A 278 -10.81 -21.12 -0.69
CA GLN A 278 -11.14 -21.74 0.59
C GLN A 278 -11.30 -23.26 0.52
N PRO A 279 -11.20 -23.96 1.67
CA PRO A 279 -11.39 -25.40 1.73
C PRO A 279 -12.76 -25.86 1.24
N ASP A 280 -13.77 -24.99 1.30
CA ASP A 280 -15.11 -25.26 0.77
C ASP A 280 -15.17 -25.28 -0.76
N GLY A 281 -14.11 -24.83 -1.45
CA GLY A 281 -14.03 -24.73 -2.90
C GLY A 281 -14.96 -23.68 -3.51
N MET A 282 -15.68 -22.91 -2.70
CA MET A 282 -16.78 -22.03 -3.13
C MET A 282 -16.41 -20.55 -3.09
N ARG A 283 -15.34 -20.18 -2.38
CA ARG A 283 -14.99 -18.78 -2.10
C ARG A 283 -13.51 -18.50 -2.33
N VAL A 284 -13.21 -17.34 -2.88
CA VAL A 284 -11.85 -16.80 -3.04
C VAL A 284 -11.80 -15.44 -2.35
N ASP A 285 -10.84 -15.24 -1.45
CA ASP A 285 -10.47 -13.89 -1.00
C ASP A 285 -9.40 -13.33 -1.92
N ILE A 286 -9.48 -12.04 -2.23
CA ILE A 286 -8.66 -11.40 -3.25
C ILE A 286 -8.08 -10.12 -2.68
N GLU A 287 -6.79 -9.91 -2.90
CA GLU A 287 -6.07 -8.72 -2.46
C GLU A 287 -6.17 -7.57 -3.46
N ALA A 288 -7.38 -7.34 -3.97
CA ALA A 288 -7.71 -6.23 -4.85
C ALA A 288 -9.14 -5.75 -4.66
N GLY A 289 -9.35 -4.44 -4.78
CA GLY A 289 -10.60 -3.76 -4.43
C GLY A 289 -10.91 -2.57 -5.34
N HIS A 290 -11.70 -1.61 -4.89
CA HIS A 290 -12.03 -0.38 -5.62
C HIS A 290 -10.81 0.47 -5.98
N ALA A 291 -9.77 0.52 -5.14
CA ALA A 291 -8.49 1.17 -5.44
C ALA A 291 -7.77 0.50 -6.62
N HIS A 292 -8.08 -0.76 -6.86
CA HIS A 292 -7.61 -1.57 -7.99
C HIS A 292 -8.67 -1.68 -9.10
N PHE A 293 -9.72 -0.87 -9.03
CA PHE A 293 -10.86 -0.80 -9.97
C PHE A 293 -11.69 -2.08 -10.08
N MET A 294 -11.55 -3.02 -9.15
CA MET A 294 -12.44 -4.16 -9.05
C MET A 294 -13.85 -3.66 -8.75
N LYS A 295 -14.84 -4.29 -9.38
CA LYS A 295 -16.27 -4.01 -9.17
C LYS A 295 -16.98 -5.21 -8.62
N ARG A 296 -18.10 -4.99 -7.95
CA ARG A 296 -19.06 -6.07 -7.76
C ARG A 296 -19.41 -6.69 -9.12
N ASP A 297 -19.52 -8.00 -9.13
CA ASP A 297 -19.76 -8.87 -10.27
C ASP A 297 -18.62 -9.00 -11.30
N THR A 298 -17.41 -8.53 -10.97
CA THR A 298 -16.19 -8.78 -11.79
C THR A 298 -15.98 -10.28 -11.96
N LEU A 299 -15.89 -10.74 -13.21
CA LEU A 299 -15.57 -12.12 -13.55
C LEU A 299 -14.06 -12.30 -13.50
N LEU A 300 -13.65 -13.34 -12.79
CA LEU A 300 -12.27 -13.65 -12.47
C LEU A 300 -11.96 -15.07 -12.91
N GLU A 301 -10.77 -15.27 -13.45
CA GLU A 301 -10.17 -16.58 -13.60
C GLU A 301 -9.39 -16.91 -12.34
N ILE A 302 -9.59 -18.11 -11.81
CA ILE A 302 -8.80 -18.65 -10.71
C ILE A 302 -7.74 -19.54 -11.32
N GLN A 303 -6.49 -19.25 -11.04
CA GLN A 303 -5.35 -20.07 -11.44
C GLN A 303 -4.66 -20.58 -10.17
N ASP A 304 -4.14 -21.80 -10.21
CA ASP A 304 -3.18 -22.22 -9.20
C ASP A 304 -1.86 -21.48 -9.39
N ILE A 305 -0.95 -21.69 -8.45
CA ILE A 305 0.36 -21.05 -8.41
C ILE A 305 1.24 -21.38 -9.64
N SER A 306 0.94 -22.45 -10.38
CA SER A 306 1.63 -22.80 -11.64
C SER A 306 1.05 -22.10 -12.87
N GLY A 307 -0.01 -21.30 -12.69
CA GLY A 307 -0.76 -20.66 -13.77
C GLY A 307 -1.81 -21.57 -14.40
N LYS A 308 -2.03 -22.78 -13.88
CA LYS A 308 -3.07 -23.68 -14.38
C LYS A 308 -4.43 -23.18 -13.91
N ILE A 309 -5.34 -23.04 -14.87
CA ILE A 309 -6.72 -22.59 -14.62
C ILE A 309 -7.45 -23.64 -13.78
N LEU A 310 -7.91 -23.23 -12.60
CA LEU A 310 -8.71 -24.03 -11.69
C LEU A 310 -10.20 -23.85 -11.91
N GLY A 311 -10.63 -22.64 -12.27
CA GLY A 311 -12.03 -22.31 -12.44
C GLY A 311 -12.25 -20.81 -12.62
N LYS A 312 -13.50 -20.37 -12.46
CA LYS A 312 -13.87 -18.96 -12.49
C LYS A 312 -14.58 -18.57 -11.21
N ALA A 313 -14.51 -17.30 -10.86
CA ALA A 313 -15.26 -16.73 -9.77
C ALA A 313 -15.79 -15.35 -10.11
N ARG A 314 -16.78 -14.90 -9.35
CA ARG A 314 -17.37 -13.58 -9.49
C ARG A 314 -17.24 -12.80 -8.19
N ALA A 315 -16.63 -11.62 -8.24
CA ALA A 315 -16.44 -10.75 -7.09
C ALA A 315 -17.80 -10.31 -6.54
N ASN A 316 -18.28 -10.93 -5.46
CA ASN A 316 -19.60 -10.62 -4.92
C ASN A 316 -19.58 -9.50 -3.88
N ARG A 317 -18.40 -9.17 -3.35
CA ARG A 317 -18.18 -8.05 -2.42
C ARG A 317 -16.83 -7.42 -2.70
N VAL A 318 -16.79 -6.11 -2.86
CA VAL A 318 -15.56 -5.37 -3.15
C VAL A 318 -15.38 -4.27 -2.12
N PHE A 319 -14.19 -4.21 -1.54
CA PHE A 319 -13.75 -3.20 -0.57
C PHE A 319 -12.71 -2.31 -1.25
N ALA A 320 -12.07 -1.37 -0.56
CA ALA A 320 -11.10 -0.49 -1.22
C ALA A 320 -9.86 -1.26 -1.72
N THR A 321 -9.29 -2.12 -0.90
CA THR A 321 -8.03 -2.81 -1.19
C THR A 321 -8.17 -4.32 -1.40
N HIS A 322 -9.33 -4.90 -1.06
CA HIS A 322 -9.58 -6.34 -1.17
C HIS A 322 -10.99 -6.64 -1.65
N ALA A 323 -11.26 -7.88 -2.03
CA ALA A 323 -12.56 -8.36 -2.47
C ALA A 323 -12.78 -9.81 -2.05
N VAL A 324 -14.04 -10.22 -2.06
CA VAL A 324 -14.46 -11.61 -1.94
C VAL A 324 -15.14 -11.99 -3.24
N ALA A 325 -14.80 -13.16 -3.77
CA ALA A 325 -15.42 -13.74 -4.93
C ALA A 325 -16.01 -15.11 -4.64
N ARG A 326 -17.10 -15.44 -5.32
CA ARG A 326 -17.75 -16.75 -5.28
C ARG A 326 -17.43 -17.53 -6.56
N VAL A 327 -17.02 -18.78 -6.41
CA VAL A 327 -16.71 -19.69 -7.52
C VAL A 327 -17.97 -19.99 -8.34
N GLU A 328 -17.83 -19.96 -9.66
CA GLU A 328 -18.88 -20.33 -10.62
C GLU A 328 -18.80 -21.83 -10.96
N GLY A 329 -19.95 -22.48 -11.16
CA GLY A 329 -20.01 -23.88 -11.59
C GLY A 329 -19.94 -24.95 -10.48
N GLY A 330 -19.87 -24.52 -9.21
CA GLY A 330 -19.83 -25.41 -8.05
C GLY A 330 -18.46 -25.45 -7.35
N PRO A 331 -18.34 -26.15 -6.22
CA PRO A 331 -17.13 -26.14 -5.41
C PRO A 331 -15.96 -26.81 -6.14
N LEU A 332 -14.81 -26.17 -6.15
CA LEU A 332 -13.56 -26.78 -6.56
C LEU A 332 -13.06 -27.75 -5.47
N LYS A 333 -12.74 -28.99 -5.83
CA LYS A 333 -12.41 -30.05 -4.86
C LYS A 333 -10.98 -29.90 -4.31
N TYR A 334 -10.85 -29.25 -3.16
CA TYR A 334 -9.61 -29.13 -2.41
C TYR A 334 -9.83 -29.40 -0.92
N GLN A 335 -8.87 -30.02 -0.24
CA GLN A 335 -9.01 -30.45 1.16
C GLN A 335 -8.53 -29.39 2.17
N SER A 336 -7.92 -28.30 1.69
CA SER A 336 -7.38 -27.20 2.48
C SER A 336 -7.53 -25.88 1.72
N ALA A 337 -7.29 -24.75 2.41
CA ALA A 337 -7.21 -23.46 1.75
C ALA A 337 -5.98 -23.47 0.85
N ILE A 338 -6.14 -23.08 -0.40
CA ILE A 338 -5.04 -23.04 -1.36
C ILE A 338 -4.81 -21.60 -1.85
N PRO A 339 -3.55 -21.16 -1.93
CA PRO A 339 -3.24 -19.92 -2.59
C PRO A 339 -3.56 -20.02 -4.09
N VAL A 340 -4.08 -18.94 -4.63
CA VAL A 340 -4.48 -18.84 -6.03
C VAL A 340 -4.13 -17.47 -6.58
N ARG A 341 -3.87 -17.41 -7.87
CA ARG A 341 -3.83 -16.16 -8.63
C ARG A 341 -5.21 -15.91 -9.22
N VAL A 342 -5.69 -14.67 -9.12
CA VAL A 342 -6.95 -14.27 -9.77
C VAL A 342 -6.70 -13.25 -10.86
N VAL A 343 -7.17 -13.55 -12.07
CA VAL A 343 -7.02 -12.69 -13.24
C VAL A 343 -8.37 -12.14 -13.62
N GLU A 344 -8.47 -10.82 -13.79
CA GLU A 344 -9.70 -10.19 -14.25
C GLU A 344 -9.98 -10.57 -15.72
N LEU A 345 -11.12 -11.22 -15.96
CA LEU A 345 -11.59 -11.61 -17.29
C LEU A 345 -12.60 -10.61 -17.85
N GLU A 346 -13.54 -10.15 -17.01
CA GLU A 346 -14.60 -9.25 -17.42
C GLU A 346 -15.00 -8.34 -16.25
N ARG A 347 -15.13 -7.05 -16.55
CA ARG A 347 -15.61 -6.04 -15.61
C ARG A 347 -17.02 -5.59 -15.98
N PRO A 348 -17.99 -5.62 -15.06
CA PRO A 348 -19.35 -5.18 -15.32
C PRO A 348 -19.46 -3.73 -15.78
N SER A 349 -20.34 -3.53 -16.76
CA SER A 349 -20.79 -2.22 -17.20
C SER A 349 -21.79 -1.65 -16.18
N GLY A 350 -21.55 -0.44 -15.68
CA GLY A 350 -22.39 0.19 -14.66
C GLY A 350 -21.56 0.88 -13.57
N ASP A 351 -22.22 1.76 -12.82
CA ASP A 351 -21.62 2.43 -11.66
C ASP A 351 -21.96 1.61 -10.41
N ASP A 352 -20.96 1.29 -9.57
CA ASP A 352 -21.15 0.57 -8.29
C ASP A 352 -21.60 1.61 -7.24
N PRO A 353 -22.72 1.38 -6.50
CA PRO A 353 -23.16 2.29 -5.44
C PRO A 353 -22.10 2.40 -4.33
N PHE A 354 -21.95 3.59 -3.77
CA PHE A 354 -20.94 3.88 -2.75
C PHE A 354 -21.35 3.27 -1.40
N PRO A 355 -20.54 2.39 -0.81
CA PRO A 355 -20.78 1.93 0.55
C PRO A 355 -20.56 3.08 1.53
N VAL A 356 -21.62 3.56 2.17
CA VAL A 356 -21.58 4.60 3.20
C VAL A 356 -22.04 4.01 4.51
N TYR A 357 -21.11 3.91 5.46
CA TYR A 357 -21.45 3.68 6.86
C TYR A 357 -22.11 4.92 7.42
N VAL A 358 -23.23 4.76 8.09
CA VAL A 358 -23.92 5.85 8.79
C VAL A 358 -23.99 5.47 10.26
N GLY A 359 -23.58 6.39 11.14
CA GLY A 359 -23.61 6.18 12.59
C GLY A 359 -25.03 5.97 13.16
N GLN A 360 -25.13 5.80 14.47
CA GLN A 360 -26.37 5.39 15.14
C GLN A 360 -27.11 6.50 15.90
N SER A 361 -26.67 7.75 15.84
CA SER A 361 -27.38 8.86 16.47
C SER A 361 -28.74 9.15 15.82
N SER A 362 -29.61 9.92 16.48
CA SER A 362 -30.92 10.31 15.93
C SER A 362 -30.81 11.05 14.59
N LEU A 363 -29.80 11.91 14.45
CA LEU A 363 -29.50 12.65 13.23
C LEU A 363 -28.94 11.75 12.12
N GLU A 364 -28.01 10.85 12.43
CA GLU A 364 -27.45 9.90 11.47
C GLU A 364 -28.50 8.90 10.99
N ASN A 365 -29.40 8.44 11.86
CA ASN A 365 -30.55 7.63 11.46
C ASN A 365 -31.48 8.37 10.49
N ALA A 366 -31.71 9.67 10.71
CA ALA A 366 -32.48 10.51 9.79
C ALA A 366 -31.76 10.70 8.43
N LEU A 367 -30.44 10.82 8.44
CA LEU A 367 -29.61 10.80 7.23
C LEU A 367 -29.76 9.46 6.50
N ALA A 368 -29.59 8.33 7.20
CA ALA A 368 -29.66 7.00 6.61
C ALA A 368 -31.02 6.76 5.93
N GLN A 369 -32.12 7.10 6.61
CA GLN A 369 -33.46 7.03 6.01
C GLN A 369 -33.59 7.91 4.76
N SER A 370 -32.99 9.10 4.77
CA SER A 370 -33.02 10.02 3.64
C SER A 370 -32.17 9.52 2.47
N LEU A 371 -30.97 8.99 2.71
CA LEU A 371 -30.10 8.37 1.71
C LEU A 371 -30.76 7.12 1.10
N SER A 372 -31.37 6.24 1.91
CA SER A 372 -32.08 5.06 1.43
C SER A 372 -33.25 5.43 0.50
N ARG A 373 -33.92 6.55 0.77
CA ARG A 373 -35.05 7.01 -0.05
C ARG A 373 -34.61 7.72 -1.33
N ARG A 374 -33.57 8.55 -1.25
CA ARG A 374 -33.19 9.51 -2.31
C ARG A 374 -32.00 9.07 -3.15
N GLY A 375 -31.21 8.14 -2.65
CA GLY A 375 -29.91 7.75 -3.20
C GLY A 375 -29.73 6.24 -3.37
N LYS A 376 -30.81 5.46 -3.39
CA LYS A 376 -30.78 3.98 -3.46
C LYS A 376 -29.94 3.40 -4.61
N ASP A 377 -29.80 4.13 -5.71
CA ASP A 377 -29.05 3.70 -6.91
C ASP A 377 -27.61 4.24 -6.90
N ILE A 378 -27.22 4.95 -5.83
CA ILE A 378 -25.96 5.71 -5.73
C ILE A 378 -25.21 5.33 -4.47
N VAL A 379 -25.92 5.04 -3.37
CA VAL A 379 -25.33 4.76 -2.07
C VAL A 379 -25.92 3.46 -1.53
N GLU A 380 -25.04 2.57 -1.09
CA GLU A 380 -25.38 1.43 -0.25
C GLU A 380 -25.13 1.81 1.22
N ILE A 381 -26.14 1.69 2.08
CA ILE A 381 -26.00 2.04 3.48
C ILE A 381 -25.52 0.83 4.27
N LEU A 382 -24.44 1.03 5.01
CA LEU A 382 -23.86 0.01 5.88
C LEU A 382 -24.27 0.24 7.33
N ARG A 383 -24.54 -0.86 8.04
CA ARG A 383 -24.90 -0.86 9.46
C ARG A 383 -23.71 -0.95 10.41
N GLU A 384 -22.55 -1.31 9.87
CA GLU A 384 -21.30 -1.43 10.61
C GLU A 384 -20.19 -0.68 9.87
N PRO A 385 -19.27 -0.03 10.59
CA PRO A 385 -18.17 0.70 9.97
C PRO A 385 -17.25 -0.26 9.24
N LEU A 386 -16.91 0.06 8.00
CA LEU A 386 -15.83 -0.62 7.28
C LEU A 386 -14.51 -0.09 7.84
N MET A 387 -13.77 -0.91 8.57
CA MET A 387 -12.40 -0.56 8.98
C MET A 387 -11.50 -0.52 7.75
N GLY A 388 -10.75 0.58 7.61
CA GLY A 388 -9.71 0.73 6.59
C GLY A 388 -10.25 0.88 5.17
N ASN A 389 -11.18 1.83 4.93
CA ASN A 389 -11.48 2.52 3.65
C ASN A 389 -12.96 2.51 3.20
N GLY A 390 -13.92 2.62 4.13
CA GLY A 390 -15.31 2.97 3.79
C GLY A 390 -15.56 4.49 3.76
N TYR A 391 -16.59 4.94 3.05
CA TYR A 391 -17.16 6.26 3.29
C TYR A 391 -17.93 6.21 4.62
N GLN A 392 -17.70 7.17 5.51
CA GLN A 392 -18.38 7.22 6.80
C GLN A 392 -19.09 8.55 6.96
N ALA A 393 -20.38 8.53 7.23
CA ALA A 393 -21.15 9.73 7.56
C ALA A 393 -21.37 9.78 9.08
N LEU A 394 -20.68 10.70 9.75
CA LEU A 394 -20.62 10.81 11.21
C LEU A 394 -20.81 12.25 11.69
N ILE A 395 -21.24 12.40 12.94
CA ILE A 395 -21.26 13.69 13.64
C ILE A 395 -19.84 14.09 14.05
N THR A 396 -19.44 15.33 13.72
CA THR A 396 -18.16 15.93 14.13
C THR A 396 -18.21 16.42 15.58
N GLU A 397 -17.05 16.69 16.18
CA GLU A 397 -16.97 17.26 17.55
C GLU A 397 -17.73 18.59 17.69
N GLN A 398 -17.91 19.31 16.58
CA GLN A 398 -18.60 20.60 16.51
C GLN A 398 -20.11 20.45 16.27
N GLY A 399 -20.62 19.22 16.20
CA GLY A 399 -22.04 18.91 16.02
C GLY A 399 -22.56 18.98 14.58
N ALA A 400 -21.66 19.13 13.61
CA ALA A 400 -21.94 19.07 12.17
C ALA A 400 -21.99 17.62 11.67
N LEU A 401 -22.62 17.36 10.53
CA LEU A 401 -22.59 16.04 9.91
C LEU A 401 -21.57 16.06 8.77
N ALA A 402 -20.66 15.11 8.76
CA ALA A 402 -19.58 15.06 7.79
C ALA A 402 -19.44 13.68 7.16
N LEU A 403 -19.05 13.66 5.89
CA LEU A 403 -18.68 12.47 5.13
C LEU A 403 -17.15 12.35 5.10
N TRP A 404 -16.62 11.23 5.58
CA TRP A 404 -15.20 10.96 5.74
C TRP A 404 -14.75 9.83 4.84
N THR A 405 -13.45 9.79 4.53
CA THR A 405 -12.77 8.54 4.22
C THR A 405 -12.17 7.99 5.51
N ALA A 406 -12.18 6.68 5.70
CA ALA A 406 -11.84 6.05 6.98
C ALA A 406 -10.35 6.15 7.41
N GLY A 407 -9.54 7.04 6.83
CA GLY A 407 -8.09 7.09 7.06
C GLY A 407 -7.46 8.46 7.32
N ASP A 408 -8.12 9.59 7.02
CA ASP A 408 -7.41 10.87 6.92
C ASP A 408 -7.83 11.96 7.90
N GLY A 409 -8.85 11.76 8.73
CA GLY A 409 -9.20 12.76 9.73
C GLY A 409 -9.61 14.12 9.14
N VAL A 410 -9.93 14.19 7.83
CA VAL A 410 -10.45 15.37 7.16
C VAL A 410 -11.77 15.01 6.44
N PRO A 411 -12.85 15.78 6.63
CA PRO A 411 -14.13 15.48 5.99
C PRO A 411 -14.09 15.83 4.49
N LEU A 412 -14.52 14.90 3.63
CA LEU A 412 -14.73 15.13 2.18
C LEU A 412 -15.86 16.12 1.90
N TRP A 413 -16.83 16.16 2.81
CA TRP A 413 -17.98 17.03 2.77
C TRP A 413 -18.49 17.22 4.20
N GLU A 414 -18.92 18.43 4.54
CA GLU A 414 -19.46 18.75 5.86
C GLU A 414 -20.67 19.68 5.71
N GLU A 415 -21.71 19.41 6.50
CA GLU A 415 -22.86 20.29 6.67
C GLU A 415 -22.82 20.94 8.03
N GLY A 416 -22.72 22.27 8.03
CA GLY A 416 -22.62 23.07 9.25
C GLY A 416 -23.82 22.90 10.19
N ALA A 417 -23.70 23.48 11.39
CA ALA A 417 -24.77 23.46 12.39
C ALA A 417 -25.99 24.29 11.92
N ILE A 418 -26.95 23.63 11.27
CA ILE A 418 -28.23 24.25 10.88
C ILE A 418 -29.28 24.05 11.98
N THR A 419 -30.06 25.09 12.27
CA THR A 419 -31.20 25.03 13.19
C THR A 419 -32.38 24.21 12.61
N GLY A 420 -33.08 23.46 13.46
CA GLY A 420 -34.26 22.66 13.09
C GLY A 420 -34.19 21.21 13.57
N SER A 421 -35.16 20.39 13.15
CA SER A 421 -35.25 18.98 13.55
C SER A 421 -34.23 18.09 12.85
N ASP A 422 -33.86 16.97 13.49
CA ASP A 422 -32.96 15.96 12.93
C ASP A 422 -33.42 15.44 11.55
N ALA A 423 -34.73 15.32 11.34
CA ALA A 423 -35.29 14.94 10.05
C ALA A 423 -34.96 15.95 8.93
N ALA A 424 -35.06 17.25 9.21
CA ALA A 424 -34.74 18.29 8.23
C ALA A 424 -33.23 18.37 7.97
N ARG A 425 -32.41 18.19 9.02
CA ARG A 425 -30.95 18.17 8.92
C ARG A 425 -30.45 16.95 8.14
N GLY A 426 -30.91 15.75 8.47
CA GLY A 426 -30.55 14.51 7.77
C GLY A 426 -30.99 14.52 6.29
N ALA A 427 -32.15 15.11 5.98
CA ALA A 427 -32.59 15.29 4.59
C ALA A 427 -31.69 16.22 3.77
N ARG A 428 -31.31 17.38 4.34
CA ARG A 428 -30.38 18.32 3.68
C ARG A 428 -29.01 17.68 3.49
N ALA A 429 -28.53 16.98 4.51
CA ALA A 429 -27.24 16.33 4.43
C ALA A 429 -27.22 15.18 3.41
N ALA A 430 -28.32 14.42 3.29
CA ALA A 430 -28.46 13.44 2.21
C ALA A 430 -28.40 14.10 0.83
N ASP A 431 -29.07 15.24 0.64
CA ASP A 431 -29.02 15.97 -0.63
C ASP A 431 -27.61 16.45 -0.95
N GLY A 432 -26.89 17.00 0.04
CA GLY A 432 -25.50 17.46 -0.12
C GLY A 432 -24.52 16.32 -0.43
N ILE A 433 -24.61 15.20 0.29
CA ILE A 433 -23.80 14.00 0.02
C ILE A 433 -24.11 13.44 -1.37
N LEU A 434 -25.39 13.32 -1.73
CA LEU A 434 -25.76 12.81 -3.05
C LEU A 434 -25.35 13.76 -4.16
N GLU A 435 -25.43 15.07 -3.96
CA GLU A 435 -24.92 16.05 -4.91
C GLU A 435 -23.40 15.94 -5.05
N PHE A 436 -22.66 15.84 -3.95
CA PHE A 436 -21.21 15.62 -3.94
C PHE A 436 -20.83 14.34 -4.73
N LEU A 437 -21.46 13.21 -4.41
CA LEU A 437 -21.22 11.92 -5.07
C LEU A 437 -21.66 11.94 -6.56
N LYS A 438 -22.76 12.62 -6.89
CA LYS A 438 -23.22 12.75 -8.28
C LYS A 438 -22.34 13.67 -9.12
N THR A 439 -21.74 14.70 -8.52
CA THR A 439 -21.08 15.77 -9.29
C THR A 439 -19.56 15.67 -9.24
N LYS A 440 -18.93 15.67 -8.07
CA LYS A 440 -17.47 15.60 -7.95
C LYS A 440 -16.95 14.21 -8.25
N GLU A 441 -17.58 13.20 -7.69
CA GLU A 441 -17.13 11.82 -7.83
C GLU A 441 -17.46 11.22 -9.20
N SER A 442 -18.61 11.56 -9.80
CA SER A 442 -18.89 11.21 -11.20
C SER A 442 -17.86 11.83 -12.16
N ARG A 443 -17.48 13.09 -11.95
CA ARG A 443 -16.46 13.76 -12.78
C ARG A 443 -15.09 13.09 -12.62
N PHE A 444 -14.72 12.73 -11.40
CA PHE A 444 -13.51 11.97 -11.12
C PHE A 444 -13.52 10.61 -11.86
N ARG A 445 -14.58 9.80 -11.70
CA ARG A 445 -14.75 8.51 -12.39
C ARG A 445 -14.74 8.64 -13.92
N ASN A 446 -15.32 9.69 -14.47
CA ASN A 446 -15.40 9.92 -15.90
C ASN A 446 -14.05 10.33 -16.51
N LEU A 447 -13.26 11.15 -15.82
CA LEU A 447 -11.87 11.44 -16.20
C LEU A 447 -11.01 10.18 -16.11
N TRP A 448 -11.23 9.35 -15.10
CA TRP A 448 -10.54 8.06 -14.98
C TRP A 448 -10.89 7.10 -16.12
N SER A 449 -12.17 7.05 -16.51
CA SER A 449 -12.64 6.29 -17.68
C SER A 449 -11.95 6.74 -18.96
N LEU A 450 -11.81 8.05 -19.17
CA LEU A 450 -11.09 8.61 -20.32
C LEU A 450 -9.60 8.26 -20.31
N ALA A 451 -8.93 8.34 -19.15
CA ALA A 451 -7.54 7.92 -18.99
C ALA A 451 -7.33 6.42 -19.27
N SER A 452 -8.39 5.63 -19.18
CA SER A 452 -8.38 4.18 -19.48
C SER A 452 -8.75 3.86 -20.94
N GLN A 453 -9.10 4.85 -21.76
CA GLN A 453 -9.41 4.64 -23.18
C GLN A 453 -8.13 4.69 -24.02
N PRO A 454 -7.85 3.68 -24.85
CA PRO A 454 -6.71 3.73 -25.75
C PRO A 454 -6.92 4.84 -26.78
N GLY A 455 -6.07 5.87 -26.72
CA GLY A 455 -5.98 6.92 -27.73
C GLY A 455 -5.07 6.50 -28.90
N ASN A 456 -5.29 7.08 -30.08
CA ASN A 456 -4.54 6.80 -31.30
C ASN A 456 -3.48 7.86 -31.61
N ILE A 457 -3.50 9.01 -30.93
CA ILE A 457 -2.44 10.02 -31.04
C ILE A 457 -1.39 9.71 -29.97
N PRO A 458 -0.15 9.35 -30.34
CA PRO A 458 0.90 9.11 -29.36
C PRO A 458 1.39 10.44 -28.77
N ILE A 459 1.63 10.45 -27.46
CA ILE A 459 2.03 11.64 -26.69
C ILE A 459 3.24 11.27 -25.82
N GLN A 460 4.11 12.24 -25.55
CA GLN A 460 5.21 12.12 -24.60
C GLN A 460 5.02 13.13 -23.44
N GLY A 461 5.31 12.68 -22.21
CA GLY A 461 5.12 13.46 -20.99
C GLY A 461 6.06 13.01 -19.88
N SER A 462 6.71 13.94 -19.18
CA SER A 462 7.46 13.64 -17.94
C SER A 462 7.62 14.91 -17.10
N PHE A 463 7.57 14.81 -15.76
CA PHE A 463 7.98 15.94 -14.91
C PHE A 463 9.50 16.09 -14.93
N GLN A 464 9.97 17.33 -14.79
CA GLN A 464 11.39 17.66 -14.76
C GLN A 464 11.65 18.76 -13.74
N ALA A 465 12.80 18.68 -13.08
CA ALA A 465 13.28 19.76 -12.24
C ALA A 465 13.37 21.06 -13.07
N PRO A 466 13.03 22.22 -12.49
CA PRO A 466 13.25 23.49 -13.17
C PRO A 466 14.71 23.63 -13.61
N SER A 467 14.96 24.09 -14.84
CA SER A 467 16.35 24.34 -15.27
C SER A 467 17.00 25.44 -14.43
N LYS A 468 18.31 25.34 -14.17
CA LYS A 468 19.05 26.38 -13.42
C LYS A 468 18.90 27.77 -14.04
N ASP A 469 18.85 27.85 -15.37
CA ASP A 469 18.64 29.10 -16.11
C ASP A 469 17.24 29.69 -15.86
N PHE A 470 16.22 28.84 -15.75
CA PHE A 470 14.85 29.26 -15.41
C PHE A 470 14.77 29.77 -13.97
N GLU A 471 15.40 29.07 -13.03
CA GLU A 471 15.47 29.48 -11.62
C GLU A 471 16.16 30.85 -11.48
N GLN A 472 17.31 31.04 -12.14
CA GLN A 472 18.06 32.29 -12.13
C GLN A 472 17.29 33.45 -12.77
N ARG A 473 16.57 33.20 -13.86
CA ARG A 473 15.80 34.24 -14.58
C ARG A 473 14.52 34.66 -13.86
N THR A 474 13.85 33.73 -13.18
CA THR A 474 12.52 33.98 -12.60
C THR A 474 12.56 34.24 -11.10
N GLY A 475 13.66 33.87 -10.43
CA GLY A 475 13.77 33.91 -8.97
C GLY A 475 12.84 32.90 -8.27
N LEU A 476 12.24 31.97 -9.02
CA LEU A 476 11.42 30.88 -8.51
C LEU A 476 12.33 29.66 -8.32
N SER A 477 12.69 29.38 -7.08
CA SER A 477 13.45 28.19 -6.63
C SER A 477 12.58 27.35 -5.68
N GLY A 478 13.00 26.13 -5.36
CA GLY A 478 12.45 25.41 -4.20
C GLY A 478 11.75 24.07 -4.47
N VAL A 479 12.02 23.43 -5.62
CA VAL A 479 11.55 22.05 -5.86
C VAL A 479 12.73 21.10 -5.94
N VAL A 480 12.82 20.18 -4.98
CA VAL A 480 13.58 18.93 -5.15
C VAL A 480 12.61 17.94 -5.79
N LEU A 481 12.76 17.73 -7.10
CA LEU A 481 12.05 16.71 -7.86
C LEU A 481 12.82 15.40 -7.73
N GLU A 482 12.25 14.46 -7.00
CA GLU A 482 12.68 13.06 -7.00
C GLU A 482 11.92 12.34 -8.13
N GLU A 483 12.64 12.06 -9.20
CA GLU A 483 12.13 11.34 -10.35
C GLU A 483 11.95 9.85 -10.02
N ASN A 484 10.71 9.37 -9.94
CA ASN A 484 10.42 7.96 -9.73
C ASN A 484 10.39 7.28 -11.12
N LYS A 485 11.57 6.97 -11.66
CA LYS A 485 11.76 6.54 -13.07
C LYS A 485 11.10 5.22 -13.48
N GLU A 486 10.40 4.53 -12.59
CA GLU A 486 9.83 3.22 -12.89
C GLU A 486 8.37 3.04 -12.46
N ARG A 487 7.45 3.68 -13.20
CA ARG A 487 6.16 3.13 -13.67
C ARG A 487 5.06 4.17 -13.69
N GLY A 488 4.27 4.02 -14.73
CA GLY A 488 2.99 4.64 -14.93
C GLY A 488 1.89 3.80 -14.33
N PHE A 489 0.87 4.46 -13.83
CA PHE A 489 -0.21 3.84 -13.08
C PHE A 489 -1.34 3.39 -14.02
N ALA A 490 -1.03 2.54 -15.01
CA ALA A 490 -1.93 1.62 -15.70
C ALA A 490 -1.14 0.72 -16.66
N GLN A 491 -1.50 -0.56 -16.79
CA GLN A 491 -0.85 -1.47 -17.74
C GLN A 491 -1.16 -1.01 -19.18
N GLY A 492 -0.16 -0.47 -19.87
CA GLY A 492 -0.26 0.01 -21.25
C GLY A 492 -0.07 1.51 -21.44
N SER A 493 -0.01 2.32 -20.38
CA SER A 493 0.35 3.74 -20.48
C SER A 493 1.75 4.02 -19.91
N SER A 494 2.54 4.75 -20.70
CA SER A 494 3.93 5.12 -20.46
C SER A 494 4.07 6.24 -19.41
N GLU A 495 3.46 6.07 -18.24
CA GLU A 495 3.40 7.16 -17.27
C GLU A 495 4.54 7.06 -16.26
N SER A 496 4.84 8.14 -15.55
CA SER A 496 5.95 8.21 -14.60
C SER A 496 5.41 8.86 -13.33
N GLY A 497 5.71 8.26 -12.19
CA GLY A 497 5.42 8.85 -10.88
C GLY A 497 6.56 9.79 -10.50
N PHE A 498 6.27 10.91 -9.85
CA PHE A 498 7.32 11.82 -9.35
C PHE A 498 6.96 12.30 -7.95
N ALA A 499 7.96 12.58 -7.12
CA ALA A 499 7.76 13.18 -5.82
C ALA A 499 8.37 14.60 -5.78
N VAL A 500 7.63 15.53 -5.21
CA VAL A 500 8.06 16.92 -4.99
C VAL A 500 8.04 17.23 -3.51
N ASN A 501 9.20 17.59 -2.99
CA ASN A 501 9.38 18.11 -1.65
C ASN A 501 9.10 19.62 -1.65
N ILE A 502 8.12 20.07 -0.84
CA ILE A 502 7.65 21.45 -0.76
C ILE A 502 8.12 22.08 0.55
N PRO A 503 8.99 23.10 0.52
CA PRO A 503 9.35 23.86 1.71
C PRO A 503 8.15 24.64 2.27
N LYS A 504 8.04 24.71 3.60
CA LYS A 504 6.93 25.39 4.28
C LYS A 504 6.86 26.87 3.90
N GLY A 505 5.76 27.28 3.29
CA GLY A 505 5.50 28.68 2.88
C GLY A 505 5.98 29.04 1.47
N GLU A 506 6.60 28.11 0.74
CA GLU A 506 7.03 28.31 -0.64
C GLU A 506 5.95 27.90 -1.64
N LYS A 507 5.99 28.47 -2.85
CA LYS A 507 5.06 28.15 -3.95
C LYS A 507 5.82 27.40 -5.04
N PRO A 508 5.89 26.06 -4.96
CA PRO A 508 6.78 25.28 -5.81
C PRO A 508 6.38 25.35 -7.28
N VAL A 509 7.38 25.33 -8.15
CA VAL A 509 7.23 25.29 -9.61
C VAL A 509 7.75 23.96 -10.12
N ILE A 510 6.92 23.23 -10.86
CA ILE A 510 7.33 22.00 -11.54
C ILE A 510 7.48 22.27 -13.04
N GLY A 511 8.51 21.68 -13.63
CA GLY A 511 8.63 21.57 -15.08
C GLY A 511 7.93 20.29 -15.55
N MET A 512 7.36 20.32 -16.74
CA MET A 512 6.94 19.12 -17.46
C MET A 512 7.33 19.23 -18.92
N GLN A 513 8.02 18.20 -19.40
CA GLN A 513 8.24 18.01 -20.82
C GLN A 513 6.95 17.45 -21.44
N LEU A 514 6.51 18.10 -22.51
CA LEU A 514 5.39 17.71 -23.37
C LEU A 514 5.92 17.50 -24.78
N GLY A 515 5.49 16.44 -25.46
CA GLY A 515 5.93 16.21 -26.83
C GLY A 515 5.03 15.29 -27.66
N ILE A 516 5.31 15.30 -28.97
CA ILE A 516 4.73 14.39 -29.96
C ILE A 516 5.87 13.66 -30.68
N PRO A 517 5.84 12.32 -30.81
CA PRO A 517 6.85 11.56 -31.55
C PRO A 517 7.01 12.01 -33.01
N SER A 518 8.19 11.79 -33.59
CA SER A 518 8.50 12.20 -34.98
C SER A 518 7.68 11.49 -36.05
N ASP A 519 7.15 10.31 -35.75
CA ASP A 519 6.34 9.47 -36.62
C ASP A 519 4.82 9.72 -36.46
N ALA A 520 4.44 10.64 -35.58
CA ALA A 520 3.04 11.00 -35.31
C ALA A 520 2.57 12.21 -36.13
N GLN A 521 1.26 12.47 -36.13
CA GLN A 521 0.69 13.69 -36.74
C GLN A 521 0.69 14.85 -35.75
N ALA A 522 0.68 16.09 -36.28
CA ALA A 522 0.54 17.28 -35.46
C ALA A 522 -0.76 17.25 -34.64
N ALA A 523 -0.69 17.59 -33.36
CA ALA A 523 -1.87 17.61 -32.48
C ALA A 523 -1.82 18.78 -31.49
N HIS A 524 -2.96 19.07 -30.89
CA HIS A 524 -3.13 20.08 -29.86
C HIS A 524 -3.16 19.41 -28.49
N LEU A 525 -2.35 19.86 -27.54
CA LEU A 525 -2.24 19.26 -26.20
C LEU A 525 -2.89 20.14 -25.13
N THR A 526 -3.49 19.53 -24.12
CA THR A 526 -3.89 20.20 -22.87
C THR A 526 -3.46 19.35 -21.69
N VAL A 527 -3.30 19.97 -20.52
CA VAL A 527 -2.95 19.26 -19.29
C VAL A 527 -3.94 19.63 -18.21
N LEU A 528 -4.54 18.61 -17.60
CA LEU A 528 -5.43 18.71 -16.46
C LEU A 528 -4.70 18.21 -15.22
N VAL A 529 -4.95 18.79 -14.06
CA VAL A 529 -4.56 18.22 -12.77
C VAL A 529 -5.83 17.81 -12.02
N VAL A 530 -5.81 16.61 -11.48
CA VAL A 530 -6.83 16.01 -10.61
C VAL A 530 -6.19 15.85 -9.26
N SER A 531 -6.63 16.64 -8.28
CA SER A 531 -6.07 16.57 -6.93
C SER A 531 -6.71 15.45 -6.12
N GLU A 532 -6.05 15.05 -5.04
CA GLU A 532 -6.56 14.05 -4.10
C GLU A 532 -7.92 14.45 -3.48
N ASN A 533 -8.14 15.76 -3.28
CA ASN A 533 -9.40 16.32 -2.82
C ASN A 533 -10.48 16.39 -3.91
N ARG A 534 -10.24 15.73 -5.05
CA ARG A 534 -11.14 15.61 -6.21
C ARG A 534 -11.43 16.96 -6.90
N ASP A 535 -10.56 17.95 -6.75
CA ASP A 535 -10.60 19.19 -7.53
C ASP A 535 -9.91 18.98 -8.89
N ILE A 536 -10.43 19.63 -9.93
CA ILE A 536 -9.93 19.47 -11.31
C ILE A 536 -9.64 20.84 -11.92
N ASP A 537 -8.38 21.07 -12.30
CA ASP A 537 -7.89 22.32 -12.89
C ASP A 537 -7.20 22.08 -14.24
N VAL A 538 -7.26 23.07 -15.14
CA VAL A 538 -6.52 23.06 -16.43
C VAL A 538 -5.26 23.89 -16.22
N ILE A 539 -4.09 23.30 -16.48
CA ILE A 539 -2.80 23.95 -16.21
C ILE A 539 -2.04 24.28 -17.50
N TYR A 540 -2.38 23.65 -18.62
CA TYR A 540 -1.81 23.95 -19.94
C TYR A 540 -2.86 23.82 -21.06
N PRO A 541 -2.88 24.73 -22.05
CA PRO A 541 -2.11 25.98 -22.08
C PRO A 541 -2.60 26.97 -21.01
N ALA A 542 -1.74 27.90 -20.61
CA ALA A 542 -2.11 28.94 -19.67
C ALA A 542 -3.34 29.72 -20.17
N PRO A 543 -4.23 30.22 -19.29
CA PRO A 543 -5.42 30.95 -19.70
C PRO A 543 -5.11 32.10 -20.68
N GLY A 544 -5.78 32.11 -21.83
CA GLY A 544 -5.56 33.10 -22.89
C GLY A 544 -4.41 32.79 -23.87
N ASN A 545 -3.54 31.82 -23.57
CA ASN A 545 -2.53 31.32 -24.49
C ASN A 545 -3.13 30.26 -25.43
N ARG A 546 -2.97 30.42 -26.74
CA ARG A 546 -3.48 29.49 -27.77
C ARG A 546 -2.39 28.61 -28.39
N SER A 547 -1.15 28.75 -27.94
CA SER A 547 -0.01 28.00 -28.48
C SER A 547 0.08 26.62 -27.85
N ASN A 548 -0.83 25.72 -28.23
CA ASN A 548 -0.82 24.33 -27.76
C ASN A 548 -0.75 23.28 -28.87
N ARG A 549 -0.56 23.71 -30.12
CA ARG A 549 -0.26 22.84 -31.26
C ARG A 549 1.20 22.40 -31.19
N PHE A 550 1.44 21.10 -31.36
CA PHE A 550 2.76 20.48 -31.45
C PHE A 550 2.92 19.86 -32.83
N GLU A 551 4.06 20.09 -33.47
CA GLU A 551 4.46 19.44 -34.71
C GLU A 551 5.12 18.06 -34.43
N PRO A 552 5.19 17.16 -35.42
CA PRO A 552 5.86 15.87 -35.24
C PRO A 552 7.32 16.02 -34.80
N GLY A 553 7.71 15.33 -33.72
CA GLY A 553 9.04 15.40 -33.11
C GLY A 553 9.26 16.60 -32.18
N GLU A 554 8.27 17.49 -32.05
CA GLU A 554 8.37 18.65 -31.19
C GLU A 554 8.28 18.27 -29.71
N ASN A 555 9.18 18.85 -28.91
CA ASN A 555 9.23 18.74 -27.45
C ASN A 555 9.31 20.14 -26.83
N ARG A 556 8.46 20.44 -25.84
CA ARG A 556 8.44 21.70 -25.10
C ARG A 556 8.50 21.40 -23.60
N ILE A 557 9.20 22.25 -22.86
CA ILE A 557 9.23 22.19 -21.40
C ILE A 557 8.39 23.35 -20.87
N GLU A 558 7.26 23.01 -20.26
CA GLU A 558 6.35 23.97 -19.65
C GLU A 558 6.55 23.97 -18.14
N HIS A 559 6.56 25.16 -17.54
CA HIS A 559 6.73 25.32 -16.09
C HIS A 559 5.47 25.93 -15.50
N TRP A 560 4.95 25.37 -14.42
CA TRP A 560 3.81 25.97 -13.71
C TRP A 560 3.92 25.81 -12.21
N ARG A 561 3.20 26.69 -11.51
CA ARG A 561 3.10 26.68 -10.05
C ARG A 561 2.12 25.61 -9.60
N VAL A 562 2.54 24.82 -8.62
CA VAL A 562 1.65 23.88 -7.93
C VAL A 562 0.75 24.69 -6.99
N LYS A 563 -0.56 24.45 -7.05
CA LYS A 563 -1.55 25.17 -6.24
C LYS A 563 -1.74 24.50 -4.88
N ILE A 564 -0.91 24.88 -3.92
CA ILE A 564 -0.92 24.32 -2.55
C ILE A 564 -1.93 24.98 -1.59
N ASP A 565 -2.57 26.09 -1.99
CA ASP A 565 -3.35 26.98 -1.10
C ASP A 565 -4.59 26.33 -0.44
N ARG A 566 -4.90 25.05 -0.74
CA ARG A 566 -6.05 24.29 -0.22
C ARG A 566 -5.68 22.89 0.31
N TRP A 567 -4.39 22.61 0.49
CA TRP A 567 -3.88 21.29 0.79
C TRP A 567 -3.54 21.13 2.26
N ASP A 568 -3.90 19.97 2.81
CA ASP A 568 -3.41 19.55 4.10
C ASP A 568 -2.10 18.78 3.91
N LEU A 569 -0.99 19.51 3.95
CA LEU A 569 0.35 18.94 3.79
C LEU A 569 0.89 18.29 5.08
N THR A 570 0.04 18.01 6.09
CA THR A 570 0.42 17.16 7.24
C THR A 570 0.67 15.71 6.85
N ARG A 571 0.23 15.29 5.66
CA ARG A 571 0.54 14.01 5.02
C ARG A 571 0.94 14.20 3.55
N PRO A 572 1.64 13.23 2.93
CA PRO A 572 1.90 13.26 1.50
C PRO A 572 0.59 13.26 0.70
N MET A 573 0.44 14.22 -0.21
CA MET A 573 -0.72 14.30 -1.11
C MET A 573 -0.37 13.77 -2.50
N ARG A 574 -1.34 13.22 -3.23
CA ARG A 574 -1.15 12.71 -4.61
C ARG A 574 -2.07 13.40 -5.60
N ASP A 575 -1.45 14.02 -6.60
CA ASP A 575 -2.14 14.61 -7.74
C ASP A 575 -1.89 13.77 -8.99
N ARG A 576 -2.90 13.67 -9.85
CA ARG A 576 -2.78 13.06 -11.17
C ARG A 576 -2.90 14.11 -12.26
N TYR A 577 -1.97 14.11 -13.20
CA TYR A 577 -1.91 15.03 -14.31
C TYR A 577 -2.29 14.30 -15.60
N LEU A 578 -3.35 14.73 -16.28
CA LEU A 578 -3.81 14.14 -17.55
C LEU A 578 -3.40 15.03 -18.71
N ILE A 579 -2.49 14.54 -19.54
CA ILE A 579 -2.11 15.10 -20.84
C ILE A 579 -3.06 14.52 -21.89
N ILE A 580 -3.79 15.40 -22.59
CA ILE A 580 -4.77 15.01 -23.60
C ILE A 580 -4.38 15.69 -24.92
N ALA A 581 -4.30 14.93 -26.01
CA ALA A 581 -4.07 15.44 -27.35
C ALA A 581 -5.30 15.27 -28.24
N THR A 582 -5.60 16.24 -29.11
CA THR A 582 -6.59 16.11 -30.18
C THR A 582 -6.13 16.76 -31.48
N GLU A 583 -6.71 16.37 -32.61
CA GLU A 583 -6.41 16.99 -33.91
C GLU A 583 -6.90 18.45 -34.00
N SER A 584 -7.94 18.82 -33.23
CA SER A 584 -8.60 20.13 -33.31
C SER A 584 -8.48 20.96 -32.03
N TRP A 585 -7.92 22.17 -32.17
CA TRP A 585 -7.89 23.17 -31.09
C TRP A 585 -9.28 23.48 -30.49
N GLN A 586 -10.35 23.36 -31.28
CA GLN A 586 -11.70 23.70 -30.84
C GLN A 586 -12.17 22.80 -29.69
N ASP A 587 -11.61 21.60 -29.56
CA ASP A 587 -11.92 20.70 -28.46
C ASP A 587 -11.56 21.35 -27.13
N PHE A 588 -10.50 22.14 -27.02
CA PHE A 588 -10.05 22.70 -25.75
C PHE A 588 -10.54 24.12 -25.46
N HIS A 589 -11.32 24.73 -26.36
CA HIS A 589 -11.59 26.16 -26.32
C HIS A 589 -12.20 26.66 -25.00
N SER A 590 -13.14 25.90 -24.42
CA SER A 590 -13.80 26.27 -23.17
C SER A 590 -12.93 26.08 -21.93
N LEU A 591 -12.02 25.11 -21.94
CA LEU A 591 -11.07 24.85 -20.87
C LEU A 591 -10.04 25.99 -20.78
N VAL A 592 -9.51 26.41 -21.92
CA VAL A 592 -8.47 27.44 -22.00
C VAL A 592 -8.99 28.83 -21.61
N GLN A 593 -10.26 29.14 -21.90
CA GLN A 593 -10.83 30.43 -21.51
C GLN A 593 -11.06 30.58 -20.00
N LYS A 594 -11.40 29.49 -19.29
CA LYS A 594 -11.86 29.56 -17.90
C LYS A 594 -10.85 29.07 -16.86
N GLY A 595 -9.86 28.26 -17.26
CA GLY A 595 -8.80 27.74 -16.38
C GLY A 595 -9.27 26.82 -15.25
N LYS A 596 -10.59 26.52 -15.17
CA LYS A 596 -11.23 25.63 -14.20
C LYS A 596 -12.43 24.93 -14.84
N VAL A 597 -12.63 23.66 -14.49
CA VAL A 597 -13.76 22.85 -15.00
C VAL A 597 -15.08 23.17 -14.27
N GLU A 598 -15.03 23.84 -13.11
CA GLU A 598 -16.20 24.08 -12.24
C GLU A 598 -17.18 25.17 -12.73
N LYS A 599 -16.74 26.13 -13.57
CA LYS A 599 -17.49 27.38 -13.87
C LYS A 599 -18.31 27.38 -15.16
N THR A 600 -18.66 26.22 -15.73
CA THR A 600 -19.45 26.16 -16.97
C THR A 600 -20.94 25.94 -16.71
N ARG A 601 -21.65 27.00 -16.32
CA ARG A 601 -23.07 27.13 -16.72
C ARG A 601 -23.12 27.61 -18.16
N GLY A 602 -23.64 26.79 -19.07
CA GLY A 602 -24.06 27.21 -20.41
C GLY A 602 -23.00 27.46 -21.49
N GLY A 603 -21.75 27.00 -21.34
CA GLY A 603 -20.73 27.08 -22.39
C GLY A 603 -19.88 25.82 -22.39
N GLY A 604 -19.99 25.02 -23.45
CA GLY A 604 -19.79 23.58 -23.48
C GLY A 604 -18.40 23.08 -23.05
N VAL A 605 -18.41 22.03 -22.24
CA VAL A 605 -17.31 21.10 -22.03
C VAL A 605 -16.80 20.59 -23.41
N PRO A 606 -15.48 20.39 -23.63
CA PRO A 606 -14.94 19.74 -24.82
C PRO A 606 -15.74 18.50 -25.21
N PRO A 607 -16.05 18.22 -26.49
CA PRO A 607 -16.87 17.06 -26.85
C PRO A 607 -16.36 15.73 -26.28
N ILE A 608 -15.03 15.54 -26.25
CA ILE A 608 -14.37 14.37 -25.66
C ILE A 608 -14.56 14.28 -24.14
N LEU A 609 -14.44 15.41 -23.43
CA LEU A 609 -14.71 15.47 -22.00
C LEU A 609 -16.22 15.46 -21.70
N ALA A 610 -17.07 15.94 -22.60
CA ALA A 610 -18.51 15.94 -22.45
C ALA A 610 -19.06 14.52 -22.58
N GLN A 611 -18.55 13.75 -23.55
CA GLN A 611 -18.81 12.31 -23.65
C GLN A 611 -18.35 11.56 -22.39
N ALA A 612 -17.17 11.91 -21.85
CA ALA A 612 -16.72 11.37 -20.57
C ALA A 612 -17.68 11.78 -19.44
N PHE A 613 -18.00 13.08 -19.28
CA PHE A 613 -18.72 13.62 -18.13
C PHE A 613 -20.23 13.35 -18.12
N THR A 614 -20.89 13.21 -19.28
CA THR A 614 -22.35 13.04 -19.35
C THR A 614 -22.78 11.68 -19.91
N LYS A 615 -21.85 10.84 -20.41
CA LYS A 615 -22.14 9.60 -21.16
C LYS A 615 -23.11 9.82 -22.35
N GLU A 616 -23.41 11.07 -22.73
CA GLU A 616 -24.34 11.42 -23.81
C GLU A 616 -23.61 11.94 -25.05
N ARG A 617 -24.16 11.65 -26.23
CA ARG A 617 -23.62 12.10 -27.52
C ARG A 617 -23.72 13.62 -27.63
N THR A 618 -22.61 14.27 -27.94
CA THR A 618 -22.62 15.68 -28.37
C THR A 618 -23.29 15.79 -29.74
N ARG A 619 -24.30 16.66 -29.88
CA ARG A 619 -24.97 16.91 -31.16
C ARG A 619 -24.00 17.51 -32.17
N GLY A 620 -23.77 16.82 -33.30
CA GLY A 620 -23.24 17.43 -34.54
C GLY A 620 -21.94 16.88 -35.15
N GLY A 621 -21.33 15.81 -34.62
CA GLY A 621 -20.11 15.20 -35.21
C GLY A 621 -20.41 13.94 -36.06
N PRO A 622 -19.63 13.66 -37.13
CA PRO A 622 -19.85 12.49 -37.98
C PRO A 622 -19.64 11.17 -37.22
N SER A 623 -20.37 10.15 -37.66
CA SER A 623 -20.39 8.79 -37.12
C SER A 623 -19.03 8.11 -37.18
N THR A 624 -18.27 8.11 -36.08
CA THR A 624 -17.22 7.12 -35.85
C THR A 624 -17.44 6.39 -34.53
N SER A 625 -17.29 5.06 -34.57
CA SER A 625 -17.24 4.19 -33.40
C SER A 625 -16.09 4.60 -32.47
N PRO A 626 -16.16 4.37 -31.14
CA PRO A 626 -15.07 4.65 -30.19
C PRO A 626 -13.71 4.02 -30.56
N ARG A 627 -13.68 3.09 -31.53
CA ARG A 627 -12.44 2.52 -32.08
C ARG A 627 -11.69 3.42 -33.07
N ASN A 628 -12.22 4.60 -33.44
CA ASN A 628 -11.60 5.58 -34.34
C ASN A 628 -11.64 6.99 -33.73
N GLN A 629 -11.00 7.18 -32.57
CA GLN A 629 -10.99 8.48 -31.91
C GLN A 629 -9.65 9.19 -32.14
N GLY A 630 -9.68 10.34 -32.83
CA GLY A 630 -8.54 11.22 -33.12
C GLY A 630 -8.04 11.99 -31.89
N PHE A 631 -7.77 11.27 -30.80
CA PHE A 631 -7.20 11.81 -29.57
C PHE A 631 -6.13 10.90 -28.97
N GLY A 632 -5.35 11.44 -28.04
CA GLY A 632 -4.40 10.71 -27.19
C GLY A 632 -4.59 11.11 -25.72
N VAL A 633 -4.30 10.19 -24.79
CA VAL A 633 -4.32 10.49 -23.35
C VAL A 633 -3.12 9.83 -22.68
N MET A 634 -2.50 10.56 -21.75
CA MET A 634 -1.43 10.10 -20.89
C MET A 634 -1.61 10.76 -19.51
N ALA A 635 -1.71 9.97 -18.45
CA ALA A 635 -1.64 10.45 -17.06
C ALA A 635 -0.17 10.53 -16.57
N LEU A 636 0.05 11.20 -15.45
CA LEU A 636 1.31 11.28 -14.72
C LEU A 636 0.95 11.51 -13.26
N ASP A 637 1.56 10.80 -12.31
CA ASP A 637 1.25 11.00 -10.89
C ASP A 637 2.35 11.79 -10.19
N LEU A 638 1.94 12.76 -9.38
CA LEU A 638 2.82 13.61 -8.60
C LEU A 638 2.48 13.49 -7.12
N GLN A 639 3.39 12.94 -6.34
CA GLN A 639 3.32 12.93 -4.89
C GLN A 639 3.96 14.21 -4.33
N LEU A 640 3.31 14.86 -3.38
CA LEU A 640 3.70 16.15 -2.83
C LEU A 640 3.91 15.98 -1.32
N ARG A 641 5.08 16.37 -0.83
CA ARG A 641 5.50 16.16 0.57
C ARG A 641 5.84 17.51 1.21
N ALA A 642 5.34 17.80 2.40
CA ALA A 642 5.88 18.91 3.19
C ALA A 642 7.27 18.54 3.70
N VAL A 643 8.20 19.49 3.61
CA VAL A 643 9.47 19.42 4.31
C VAL A 643 9.48 20.52 5.36
N SER A 644 9.73 20.15 6.62
CA SER A 644 10.12 21.10 7.66
C SER A 644 11.42 21.77 7.20
N SER A 645 11.43 23.10 7.08
CA SER A 645 12.66 23.85 6.77
C SER A 645 13.80 23.37 7.68
N PRO A 646 15.03 23.26 7.16
CA PRO A 646 16.17 22.78 7.94
C PRO A 646 16.43 23.63 9.19
#